data_AF-A0A061ABQ2-F1
#
_entry.id   AF-A0A061ABQ2-F1
#
_cell.length_a   1.000
_cell.length_b   1.000
_cell.length_c   1.000
_cell.angle_alpha   90.00
_cell.angle_beta   90.00
_cell.angle_gamma   90.00
#
_symmetry.space_group_name_H-M   'P 1'
#
loop_
_entity.id
_entity.type
_entity.pdbx_description
1 polymer ?
#
loop_
_entity_poly.entity_id
_entity_poly.type
_entity_poly.pdbx_seq_one_letter_code
_entity_poly.pdbx_strand_id
1 'polypeptide(L)'
;MKKIFSLIALALASVALVACQPPAEYKPDFSQEVDLNVAINYTTSGQLFSISYQRENSYSPLMKPGKTYVKGDLLPVWEKIGELTNTNFHDRAVVSDENTNAQFTRLLDDGFEDIDLVNGTGALIGDAGVSGSFVDLNDHLDKMPNISAFFEANPSVKQSLTSGDGGVYFTPYFDGINELEHMFLARLDWVKDILDAANTDAFDSNVYALGTNYQKETPAGSLSYSVKVANADGTTRTVQKSRTSNVIDVLRGVSVKSGKNLADAFRGYITQTYGSNHGYAKLSDIFVGADASYDVDELVALMYVIDANPQYILRQVPQGTIGSIEMYFPREKSGSRVRQMFRGLEMFGLRGASSRNEWLYIDEDGEINDSRAGDSVDKFISSVNNLSNLVKDGLIPNVSGFTTTNLRQELLSGAAPKADENNPNPTGRFGFLTYDYNASSTTTGLIENGGKLLDSDMEFQAILPPVVDWMGNGEYFHFSESNRSVKNEAWGIPSSILEKGPEVLDRALAIVDGLYDYSTADSLGNIHLYGPSEWRSGDVLDYNGEAVYELHKTQVLGPNGEINTLANGNHINYLRWYIGATMPIGHVRSLGLEYQTLTKDGIDGIERINTAVQAGVLKIAGHQNAADLGNFGKLVPTFLPYNALEIDARANSTFRNHTADGVLLALMNNGFSGTNDVISATAYKQLLVTEQYQTSYLAAVQAAYARSQG
;
A
#
# COMPACT_ATOMS: atom_id res chain seq x y z
N MET A 1 67.70 24.36 4.23
CA MET A 1 67.37 25.81 4.19
C MET A 1 66.36 26.05 3.10
N LYS A 2 65.12 26.40 3.46
CA LYS A 2 64.14 27.18 2.66
C LYS A 2 62.81 27.21 3.42
N LYS A 3 62.77 28.09 4.44
CA LYS A 3 61.54 28.76 4.87
C LYS A 3 61.47 30.03 4.04
N ILE A 4 60.32 30.27 3.38
CA ILE A 4 59.79 31.51 2.78
C ILE A 4 58.89 31.01 1.64
N PHE A 5 57.64 30.63 1.94
CA PHE A 5 56.52 30.51 0.98
C PHE A 5 55.16 30.31 1.69
N SER A 6 54.93 30.96 2.84
CA SER A 6 53.65 30.84 3.57
C SER A 6 53.04 32.17 4.01
N LEU A 7 53.39 33.29 3.38
CA LEU A 7 52.93 34.61 3.84
C LEU A 7 52.28 35.50 2.77
N ILE A 8 51.99 34.99 1.57
CA ILE A 8 51.32 35.77 0.51
C ILE A 8 49.94 35.19 0.10
N ALA A 9 49.55 34.02 0.62
CA ALA A 9 48.22 33.45 0.36
C ALA A 9 47.14 33.89 1.38
N LEU A 10 47.48 34.71 2.38
CA LEU A 10 46.56 35.08 3.46
C LEU A 10 46.01 36.52 3.38
N ALA A 11 46.29 37.26 2.30
CA ALA A 11 45.93 38.68 2.17
C ALA A 11 45.04 39.02 0.97
N LEU A 12 44.45 38.02 0.31
CA LEU A 12 43.53 38.19 -0.83
C LEU A 12 42.19 37.43 -0.69
N ALA A 13 41.86 36.99 0.52
CA ALA A 13 40.60 36.33 0.86
C ALA A 13 39.71 37.17 1.80
N SER A 14 39.88 38.50 1.79
CA SER A 14 39.24 39.41 2.74
C SER A 14 38.62 40.65 2.07
N VAL A 15 37.94 40.48 0.93
CA VAL A 15 36.93 41.43 0.45
C VAL A 15 35.83 40.65 -0.29
N ALA A 16 34.58 40.87 0.14
CA ALA A 16 33.31 40.29 -0.35
C ALA A 16 32.88 38.92 0.22
N LEU A 17 32.98 38.73 1.53
CA LEU A 17 31.92 38.02 2.26
C LEU A 17 30.79 39.04 2.53
N VAL A 18 29.92 39.23 1.56
CA VAL A 18 28.56 39.65 1.89
C VAL A 18 27.99 38.47 2.65
N ALA A 19 27.77 38.65 3.95
CA ALA A 19 26.95 37.74 4.71
C ALA A 19 25.57 37.71 4.04
N CYS A 20 25.32 36.71 3.19
CA CYS A 20 23.96 36.23 3.02
C CYS A 20 23.57 35.72 4.41
N GLN A 21 22.89 36.56 5.19
CA GLN A 21 22.03 36.03 6.22
C GLN A 21 21.17 34.96 5.54
N PRO A 22 21.06 33.74 6.09
CA PRO A 22 20.01 32.84 5.63
C PRO A 22 18.70 33.64 5.64
N PRO A 23 17.84 33.51 4.62
CA PRO A 23 16.57 34.21 4.59
C PRO A 23 15.89 34.04 5.94
N ALA A 24 15.34 35.13 6.48
CA ALA A 24 14.62 35.06 7.73
C ALA A 24 13.53 34.00 7.59
N GLU A 25 13.56 33.00 8.48
CA GLU A 25 12.54 31.96 8.54
C GLU A 25 11.16 32.63 8.60
N TYR A 26 10.30 32.33 7.61
CA TYR A 26 8.96 32.89 7.57
C TYR A 26 8.20 32.46 8.84
N LYS A 27 7.58 33.43 9.50
CA LYS A 27 6.74 33.20 10.69
C LYS A 27 5.36 33.77 10.41
N PRO A 28 4.32 32.93 10.35
CA PRO A 28 2.95 33.39 10.22
C PRO A 28 2.56 34.37 11.34
N ASP A 29 1.75 35.37 11.02
CA ASP A 29 1.17 36.28 12.03
C ASP A 29 -0.14 35.70 12.60
N PHE A 30 -0.08 35.27 13.85
CA PHE A 30 -1.22 34.78 14.63
C PHE A 30 -1.73 35.79 15.66
N SER A 31 -1.29 37.06 15.59
CA SER A 31 -1.69 38.09 16.55
C SER A 31 -3.16 38.53 16.42
N GLN A 32 -3.76 38.33 15.24
CA GLN A 32 -5.16 38.65 14.95
C GLN A 32 -5.97 37.40 14.70
N GLU A 33 -7.22 37.43 15.16
CA GLU A 33 -8.18 36.38 14.85
C GLU A 33 -8.59 36.50 13.38
N VAL A 34 -8.58 35.39 12.64
CA VAL A 34 -8.94 35.33 11.22
C VAL A 34 -10.03 34.27 11.03
N ASP A 35 -11.09 34.63 10.31
CA ASP A 35 -12.13 33.67 9.90
C ASP A 35 -11.68 32.89 8.66
N LEU A 36 -11.84 31.56 8.68
CA LEU A 36 -11.68 30.71 7.50
C LEU A 36 -12.92 29.83 7.28
N ASN A 37 -13.47 29.89 6.08
CA ASN A 37 -14.54 29.03 5.61
C ASN A 37 -13.95 27.76 4.97
N VAL A 38 -14.18 26.61 5.59
CA VAL A 38 -13.56 25.34 5.21
C VAL A 38 -14.63 24.34 4.78
N ALA A 39 -14.51 23.80 3.57
CA ALA A 39 -15.42 22.79 3.01
C ALA A 39 -14.68 21.45 2.84
N ILE A 40 -14.69 20.62 3.89
CA ILE A 40 -14.15 19.26 3.83
C ILE A 40 -15.30 18.26 3.90
N ASN A 41 -15.67 17.68 2.76
CA ASN A 41 -16.62 16.56 2.71
C ASN A 41 -15.89 15.30 2.30
N TYR A 42 -15.70 14.40 3.25
CA TYR A 42 -15.44 13.01 2.96
C TYR A 42 -16.66 12.21 3.42
N THR A 43 -17.41 11.60 2.49
CA THR A 43 -18.59 10.81 2.85
C THR A 43 -18.33 9.34 2.56
N THR A 44 -18.48 8.48 3.57
CA THR A 44 -18.39 7.03 3.40
C THR A 44 -19.56 6.36 4.10
N SER A 45 -20.19 5.39 3.44
CA SER A 45 -21.37 4.69 3.96
C SER A 45 -22.50 5.63 4.39
N GLY A 46 -22.68 6.73 3.65
CA GLY A 46 -23.71 7.75 3.91
C GLY A 46 -23.44 8.64 5.12
N GLN A 47 -22.22 8.65 5.67
CA GLN A 47 -21.85 9.47 6.81
C GLN A 47 -20.83 10.52 6.37
N LEU A 48 -21.17 11.79 6.59
CA LEU A 48 -20.30 12.95 6.34
C LEU A 48 -19.22 13.03 7.42
N PHE A 49 -17.98 13.17 6.98
CA PHE A 49 -16.82 13.56 7.79
C PHE A 49 -16.40 14.95 7.34
N SER A 50 -16.42 15.89 8.29
CA SER A 50 -15.99 17.27 8.13
C SER A 50 -15.17 17.71 9.34
N ILE A 51 -14.83 18.99 9.42
CA ILE A 51 -14.12 19.60 10.54
C ILE A 51 -14.99 19.73 11.80
N SER A 52 -16.32 19.69 11.64
CA SER A 52 -17.28 19.63 12.74
C SER A 52 -17.86 18.23 12.95
N TYR A 53 -18.27 17.95 14.19
CA TYR A 53 -18.89 16.70 14.60
C TYR A 53 -20.26 16.50 13.91
N GLN A 54 -20.43 15.37 13.22
CA GLN A 54 -21.62 15.13 12.39
C GLN A 54 -22.59 14.08 12.94
N ARG A 55 -22.29 13.48 14.10
CA ARG A 55 -23.11 12.38 14.63
C ARG A 55 -24.33 12.94 15.37
N GLU A 56 -25.44 12.19 15.32
CA GLU A 56 -26.68 12.54 16.03
C GLU A 56 -26.53 12.42 17.55
N ASN A 57 -25.83 11.39 18.02
CA ASN A 57 -25.56 11.21 19.45
C ASN A 57 -24.38 12.08 19.86
N SER A 58 -24.46 12.72 21.01
CA SER A 58 -23.33 13.48 21.57
C SER A 58 -22.14 12.58 21.90
N TYR A 59 -20.94 13.16 21.93
CA TYR A 59 -19.70 12.51 22.31
C TYR A 59 -19.07 13.21 23.49
N SER A 60 -18.82 12.48 24.58
CA SER A 60 -18.06 12.97 25.72
C SER A 60 -16.76 12.16 25.82
N PRO A 61 -15.61 12.70 25.40
CA PRO A 61 -14.34 11.97 25.43
C PRO A 61 -13.93 11.58 26.85
N LEU A 62 -13.45 10.35 27.03
CA LEU A 62 -12.80 9.89 28.26
C LEU A 62 -11.60 10.76 28.64
N MET A 63 -10.95 11.34 27.63
CA MET A 63 -9.72 12.11 27.79
C MET A 63 -9.91 13.59 28.13
N LYS A 64 -11.12 14.12 27.95
CA LYS A 64 -11.45 15.51 28.28
C LYS A 64 -12.74 15.55 29.10
N PRO A 65 -12.71 15.09 30.38
CA PRO A 65 -13.89 15.02 31.22
C PRO A 65 -14.62 16.37 31.33
N GLY A 66 -15.93 16.37 31.16
CA GLY A 66 -16.76 17.57 31.21
C GLY A 66 -16.95 18.31 29.88
N LYS A 67 -16.22 17.94 28.83
CA LYS A 67 -16.51 18.37 27.46
C LYS A 67 -17.51 17.39 26.82
N THR A 68 -18.46 17.94 26.08
CA THR A 68 -19.41 17.18 25.26
C THR A 68 -19.47 17.86 23.89
N TYR A 69 -19.25 17.09 22.83
CA TYR A 69 -19.44 17.50 21.46
C TYR A 69 -20.83 17.09 20.99
N VAL A 70 -21.57 18.03 20.43
CA VAL A 70 -22.84 17.83 19.74
C VAL A 70 -22.70 18.16 18.26
N LYS A 71 -23.69 17.75 17.47
CA LYS A 71 -23.66 17.95 16.01
C LYS A 71 -23.44 19.43 15.67
N GLY A 72 -22.42 19.71 14.87
CA GLY A 72 -22.02 21.06 14.46
C GLY A 72 -20.85 21.65 15.23
N ASP A 73 -20.51 21.13 16.42
CA ASP A 73 -19.33 21.57 17.17
C ASP A 73 -18.05 21.23 16.39
N LEU A 74 -17.05 22.11 16.41
CA LEU A 74 -15.73 21.79 15.86
C LEU A 74 -15.14 20.56 16.57
N LEU A 75 -14.49 19.70 15.80
CA LEU A 75 -13.82 18.52 16.32
C LEU A 75 -12.53 18.91 17.08
N PRO A 76 -12.09 18.09 18.06
CA PRO A 76 -10.95 18.41 18.93
C PRO A 76 -9.67 18.91 18.23
N VAL A 77 -9.30 18.31 17.09
CA VAL A 77 -8.15 18.73 16.29
C VAL A 77 -8.33 20.15 15.76
N TRP A 78 -9.50 20.45 15.21
CA TRP A 78 -9.78 21.75 14.59
C TRP A 78 -10.00 22.85 15.63
N GLU A 79 -10.58 22.52 16.79
CA GLU A 79 -10.55 23.41 17.97
C GLU A 79 -9.09 23.77 18.33
N LYS A 80 -8.22 22.75 18.43
CA LYS A 80 -6.83 22.97 18.85
C LYS A 80 -6.00 23.74 17.83
N ILE A 81 -6.15 23.43 16.55
CA ILE A 81 -5.50 24.17 15.45
C ILE A 81 -5.99 25.62 15.44
N GLY A 82 -7.30 25.84 15.66
CA GLY A 82 -7.88 27.18 15.76
C GLY A 82 -7.27 28.00 16.90
N GLU A 83 -7.13 27.41 18.09
CA GLU A 83 -6.46 28.04 19.24
C GLU A 83 -5.00 28.42 18.95
N LEU A 84 -4.23 27.52 18.36
CA LEU A 84 -2.79 27.72 18.11
C LEU A 84 -2.51 28.75 17.02
N THR A 85 -3.40 28.81 16.03
CA THR A 85 -3.25 29.73 14.89
C THR A 85 -4.05 31.01 15.07
N ASN A 86 -4.88 31.13 16.11
CA ASN A 86 -5.86 32.21 16.30
C ASN A 86 -6.86 32.28 15.13
N THR A 87 -7.39 31.13 14.70
CA THR A 87 -8.30 31.01 13.56
C THR A 87 -9.69 30.58 14.02
N ASN A 88 -10.71 31.28 13.53
CA ASN A 88 -12.10 30.90 13.70
C ASN A 88 -12.58 30.13 12.45
N PHE A 89 -12.72 28.81 12.59
CA PHE A 89 -13.14 27.94 11.48
C PHE A 89 -14.65 27.87 11.35
N HIS A 90 -15.14 28.03 10.12
CA HIS A 90 -16.53 27.83 9.74
C HIS A 90 -16.65 26.63 8.81
N ASP A 91 -17.31 25.57 9.28
CA ASP A 91 -17.58 24.38 8.46
C ASP A 91 -18.64 24.69 7.39
N ARG A 92 -18.26 24.55 6.12
CA ARG A 92 -19.11 24.76 4.95
C ARG A 92 -19.47 23.47 4.22
N ALA A 93 -19.05 22.31 4.74
CA ALA A 93 -19.49 21.03 4.19
C ALA A 93 -20.97 20.80 4.48
N VAL A 94 -21.72 20.29 3.50
CA VAL A 94 -23.15 20.03 3.65
C VAL A 94 -23.49 18.57 3.46
N VAL A 95 -24.44 18.07 4.25
CA VAL A 95 -24.91 16.67 4.21
C VAL A 95 -25.69 16.33 2.92
N SER A 96 -26.10 17.34 2.15
CA SER A 96 -26.76 17.14 0.86
C SER A 96 -25.80 16.71 -0.25
N ASP A 97 -24.50 16.97 -0.08
CA ASP A 97 -23.49 16.52 -1.04
C ASP A 97 -23.14 15.06 -0.72
N GLU A 98 -23.43 14.17 -1.66
CA GLU A 98 -23.31 12.72 -1.46
C GLU A 98 -21.86 12.25 -1.21
N ASN A 99 -20.87 13.02 -1.67
CA ASN A 99 -19.45 12.74 -1.57
C ASN A 99 -18.61 13.97 -1.92
N THR A 100 -17.28 13.83 -1.80
CA THR A 100 -16.28 14.85 -2.14
C THR A 100 -16.45 15.43 -3.54
N ASN A 101 -16.71 14.59 -4.56
CA ASN A 101 -16.82 15.06 -5.94
C ASN A 101 -18.13 15.84 -6.17
N ALA A 102 -19.22 15.44 -5.53
CA ALA A 102 -20.49 16.17 -5.57
C ALA A 102 -20.33 17.58 -4.94
N GLN A 103 -19.69 17.66 -3.78
CA GLN A 103 -19.35 18.96 -3.16
C GLN A 103 -18.47 19.80 -4.09
N PHE A 104 -17.38 19.22 -4.61
CA PHE A 104 -16.46 19.95 -5.48
C PHE A 104 -17.16 20.49 -6.73
N THR A 105 -18.02 19.70 -7.36
CA THR A 105 -18.77 20.10 -8.56
C THR A 105 -19.69 21.29 -8.26
N ARG A 106 -20.48 21.19 -7.18
CA ARG A 106 -21.37 22.27 -6.75
C ARG A 106 -20.59 23.55 -6.46
N LEU A 107 -19.51 23.45 -5.67
CA LEU A 107 -18.69 24.61 -5.32
C LEU A 107 -17.96 25.21 -6.52
N LEU A 108 -17.54 24.40 -7.49
CA LEU A 108 -16.97 24.87 -8.75
C LEU A 108 -18.01 25.66 -9.58
N ASP A 109 -19.24 25.16 -9.68
CA ASP A 109 -20.34 25.86 -10.35
C ASP A 109 -20.70 27.18 -9.66
N ASP A 110 -20.59 27.23 -8.33
CA ASP A 110 -20.77 28.42 -7.49
C ASP A 110 -19.52 29.34 -7.50
N GLY A 111 -18.46 29.01 -8.25
CA GLY A 111 -17.23 29.80 -8.32
C GLY A 111 -16.40 29.85 -7.03
N PHE A 112 -16.65 28.91 -6.10
CA PHE A 112 -16.08 28.88 -4.75
C PHE A 112 -16.33 30.16 -3.95
N GLU A 113 -17.45 30.85 -4.20
CA GLU A 113 -17.89 31.98 -3.38
C GLU A 113 -17.94 31.56 -1.89
N ASP A 114 -17.39 32.40 -1.01
CA ASP A 114 -17.29 32.15 0.44
C ASP A 114 -16.48 30.92 0.88
N ILE A 115 -15.66 30.28 0.04
CA ILE A 115 -14.81 29.14 0.44
C ILE A 115 -13.32 29.49 0.41
N ASP A 116 -12.61 29.24 1.52
CA ASP A 116 -11.17 29.51 1.66
C ASP A 116 -10.31 28.26 1.51
N LEU A 117 -10.84 27.10 1.92
CA LEU A 117 -10.19 25.80 1.81
C LEU A 117 -11.24 24.75 1.42
N VAL A 118 -10.92 23.92 0.43
CA VAL A 118 -11.84 22.90 -0.08
C VAL A 118 -11.13 21.60 -0.38
N ASN A 119 -11.73 20.47 -0.01
CA ASN A 119 -11.24 19.16 -0.43
C ASN A 119 -11.80 18.76 -1.80
N GLY A 120 -11.02 17.98 -2.53
CA GLY A 120 -11.30 17.48 -3.87
C GLY A 120 -10.40 16.30 -4.18
N THR A 121 -10.39 15.86 -5.44
CA THR A 121 -9.30 14.99 -5.90
C THR A 121 -8.18 15.83 -6.49
N GLY A 122 -6.94 15.33 -6.45
CA GLY A 122 -5.80 16.01 -7.07
C GLY A 122 -6.04 16.34 -8.55
N ALA A 123 -6.67 15.43 -9.30
CA ALA A 123 -7.06 15.67 -10.68
C ALA A 123 -8.06 16.84 -10.83
N LEU A 124 -9.13 16.85 -10.03
CA LEU A 124 -10.15 17.92 -10.09
C LEU A 124 -9.58 19.29 -9.71
N ILE A 125 -8.77 19.35 -8.65
CA ILE A 125 -8.17 20.62 -8.21
C ILE A 125 -7.10 21.08 -9.21
N GLY A 126 -6.27 20.17 -9.72
CA GLY A 126 -5.27 20.47 -10.74
C GLY A 126 -5.90 21.06 -12.02
N ASP A 127 -6.94 20.41 -12.56
CA ASP A 127 -7.64 20.87 -13.76
C ASP A 127 -8.30 22.25 -13.57
N ALA A 128 -8.92 22.47 -12.40
CA ALA A 128 -9.51 23.76 -12.06
C ALA A 128 -8.44 24.84 -11.80
N GLY A 129 -7.28 24.47 -11.25
CA GLY A 129 -6.13 25.34 -11.04
C GLY A 129 -5.52 25.86 -12.34
N VAL A 130 -5.34 24.98 -13.33
CA VAL A 130 -4.93 25.37 -14.70
C VAL A 130 -5.92 26.36 -15.33
N SER A 131 -7.20 26.29 -14.92
CA SER A 131 -8.25 27.22 -15.35
C SER A 131 -8.32 28.51 -14.53
N GLY A 132 -7.45 28.69 -13.53
CA GLY A 132 -7.34 29.89 -12.69
C GLY A 132 -8.22 29.88 -11.44
N SER A 133 -8.88 28.77 -11.10
CA SER A 133 -9.77 28.68 -9.94
C SER A 133 -9.07 28.42 -8.60
N PHE A 134 -7.77 28.12 -8.61
CA PHE A 134 -6.98 27.82 -7.42
C PHE A 134 -5.70 28.63 -7.38
N VAL A 135 -5.24 28.92 -6.17
CA VAL A 135 -3.93 29.55 -5.92
C VAL A 135 -2.81 28.56 -6.29
N ASP A 136 -1.84 29.00 -7.09
CA ASP A 136 -0.62 28.23 -7.33
C ASP A 136 0.27 28.30 -6.09
N LEU A 137 0.50 27.16 -5.46
CA LEU A 137 1.33 27.06 -4.25
C LEU A 137 2.81 27.32 -4.54
N ASN A 138 3.27 27.15 -5.79
CA ASN A 138 4.65 27.48 -6.16
C ASN A 138 4.99 28.96 -5.93
N ASP A 139 4.01 29.86 -6.11
CA ASP A 139 4.18 31.31 -5.92
C ASP A 139 4.30 31.72 -4.45
N HIS A 140 4.12 30.78 -3.52
CA HIS A 140 4.07 31.01 -2.08
C HIS A 140 4.98 30.09 -1.27
N LEU A 141 5.88 29.32 -1.89
CA LEU A 141 6.78 28.39 -1.18
C LEU A 141 7.71 29.11 -0.19
N ASP A 142 7.99 30.40 -0.38
CA ASP A 142 8.72 31.24 0.58
C ASP A 142 7.99 31.40 1.92
N LYS A 143 6.66 31.23 1.92
CA LYS A 143 5.78 31.23 3.09
C LYS A 143 5.40 29.83 3.57
N MET A 144 5.82 28.78 2.87
CA MET A 144 5.48 27.38 3.16
C MET A 144 6.75 26.52 3.32
N PRO A 145 7.56 26.77 4.35
CA PRO A 145 8.86 26.11 4.52
C PRO A 145 8.76 24.60 4.73
N ASN A 146 7.68 24.10 5.36
CA ASN A 146 7.53 22.66 5.62
C ASN A 146 7.21 21.90 4.32
N ILE A 147 6.29 22.44 3.50
CA ILE A 147 5.99 21.88 2.17
C ILE A 147 7.21 22.00 1.25
N SER A 148 7.91 23.13 1.26
CA SER A 148 9.13 23.31 0.47
C SER A 148 10.18 22.23 0.82
N ALA A 149 10.45 22.04 2.11
CA ALA A 149 11.36 20.98 2.57
C ALA A 149 10.87 19.58 2.19
N PHE A 150 9.56 19.33 2.30
CA PHE A 150 8.97 18.06 1.92
C PHE A 150 9.12 17.78 0.41
N PHE A 151 8.92 18.77 -0.45
CA PHE A 151 9.11 18.65 -1.90
C PHE A 151 10.58 18.47 -2.29
N GLU A 152 11.51 19.16 -1.62
CA GLU A 152 12.94 18.97 -1.81
C GLU A 152 13.38 17.55 -1.45
N ALA A 153 12.85 17.01 -0.35
CA ALA A 153 13.13 15.64 0.08
C ALA A 153 12.44 14.58 -0.80
N ASN A 154 11.31 14.92 -1.44
CA ASN A 154 10.48 13.98 -2.20
C ASN A 154 10.17 14.52 -3.62
N PRO A 155 11.15 14.60 -4.52
CA PRO A 155 10.96 15.19 -5.86
C PRO A 155 9.93 14.42 -6.72
N SER A 156 9.83 13.09 -6.57
CA SER A 156 8.82 12.26 -7.25
C SER A 156 7.39 12.60 -6.81
N VAL A 157 7.23 13.02 -5.56
CA VAL A 157 5.95 13.52 -5.04
C VAL A 157 5.63 14.85 -5.70
N LYS A 158 6.56 15.83 -5.69
CA LYS A 158 6.34 17.12 -6.36
C LYS A 158 5.95 16.95 -7.82
N GLN A 159 6.65 16.07 -8.55
CA GLN A 159 6.31 15.71 -9.93
C GLN A 159 4.85 15.23 -10.06
N SER A 160 4.37 14.41 -9.12
CA SER A 160 2.99 13.92 -9.12
C SER A 160 1.94 15.00 -8.86
N LEU A 161 2.31 16.16 -8.31
CA LEU A 161 1.38 17.27 -8.02
C LEU A 161 1.42 18.38 -9.08
N THR A 162 2.37 18.30 -10.00
CA THR A 162 2.60 19.32 -11.04
C THR A 162 1.54 19.18 -12.12
N SER A 163 0.81 20.27 -12.38
CA SER A 163 -0.29 20.34 -13.35
C SER A 163 0.21 20.66 -14.76
N GLY A 164 -0.69 20.69 -15.76
CA GLY A 164 -0.35 20.83 -17.19
C GLY A 164 0.39 22.10 -17.59
N ASP A 165 0.29 23.16 -16.78
CA ASP A 165 0.97 24.45 -16.94
C ASP A 165 2.22 24.61 -16.06
N GLY A 166 2.57 23.59 -15.28
CA GLY A 166 3.68 23.61 -14.33
C GLY A 166 3.31 24.05 -12.91
N GLY A 167 2.06 24.49 -12.67
CA GLY A 167 1.59 24.91 -11.36
C GLY A 167 1.33 23.76 -10.39
N VAL A 168 1.28 24.06 -9.09
CA VAL A 168 0.92 23.11 -8.02
C VAL A 168 -0.27 23.68 -7.25
N TYR A 169 -1.46 23.13 -7.46
CA TYR A 169 -2.72 23.71 -6.96
C TYR A 169 -3.32 23.01 -5.75
N PHE A 170 -2.71 21.91 -5.31
CA PHE A 170 -3.22 21.10 -4.23
C PHE A 170 -2.10 20.45 -3.43
N THR A 171 -2.42 20.06 -2.21
CA THR A 171 -1.62 19.11 -1.43
C THR A 171 -2.46 17.87 -1.12
N PRO A 172 -1.94 16.65 -1.36
CA PRO A 172 -2.74 15.44 -1.24
C PRO A 172 -2.61 14.79 0.13
N TYR A 173 -3.56 13.92 0.43
CA TYR A 173 -3.42 12.94 1.49
C TYR A 173 -2.37 11.89 1.12
N PHE A 174 -1.35 11.71 1.95
CA PHE A 174 -0.43 10.57 1.85
C PHE A 174 -0.82 9.55 2.91
N ASP A 175 -1.05 8.33 2.45
CA ASP A 175 -1.35 7.21 3.32
C ASP A 175 -0.06 6.43 3.59
N GLY A 176 0.81 7.00 4.41
CA GLY A 176 2.23 6.63 4.50
C GLY A 176 3.03 7.12 3.29
N ILE A 177 4.35 7.05 3.42
CA ILE A 177 5.31 7.36 2.36
C ILE A 177 6.49 6.40 2.51
N ASN A 178 7.12 6.00 1.40
CA ASN A 178 8.38 5.26 1.46
C ASN A 178 8.28 3.88 2.15
N GLU A 179 7.09 3.27 2.11
CA GLU A 179 6.79 1.99 2.79
C GLU A 179 5.91 1.11 1.91
N LEU A 180 6.00 -0.20 2.10
CA LEU A 180 5.23 -1.17 1.31
C LEU A 180 3.73 -1.13 1.72
N GLU A 181 2.82 -1.01 0.74
CA GLU A 181 1.38 -0.94 0.96
C GLU A 181 0.73 -2.34 1.04
N HIS A 182 0.95 -3.16 0.01
CA HIS A 182 0.44 -4.54 -0.05
C HIS A 182 1.58 -5.53 0.07
N MET A 183 1.30 -6.62 0.77
CA MET A 183 2.30 -7.62 1.12
C MET A 183 1.74 -9.01 0.85
N PHE A 184 2.62 -9.97 0.60
CA PHE A 184 2.28 -11.37 0.77
C PHE A 184 2.19 -11.66 2.27
N LEU A 185 1.08 -12.22 2.73
CA LEU A 185 0.89 -12.68 4.11
C LEU A 185 0.57 -14.15 4.11
N ALA A 186 1.27 -14.93 4.94
CA ALA A 186 1.19 -16.38 4.96
C ALA A 186 1.05 -16.95 6.38
N ARG A 187 0.49 -18.17 6.50
CA ARG A 187 0.60 -19.01 7.71
C ARG A 187 2.03 -19.55 7.85
N LEU A 188 2.86 -18.85 8.59
CA LEU A 188 4.25 -19.20 8.86
C LEU A 188 4.38 -20.54 9.58
N ASP A 189 3.44 -20.82 10.48
CA ASP A 189 3.36 -22.07 11.20
C ASP A 189 3.20 -23.27 10.25
N TRP A 190 2.40 -23.16 9.19
CA TRP A 190 2.29 -24.22 8.16
C TRP A 190 3.60 -24.40 7.38
N VAL A 191 4.31 -23.32 7.08
CA VAL A 191 5.63 -23.40 6.42
C VAL A 191 6.64 -24.11 7.32
N LYS A 192 6.68 -23.76 8.61
CA LYS A 192 7.55 -24.37 9.63
C LYS A 192 7.20 -25.84 9.83
N ASP A 193 5.93 -26.19 9.88
CA ASP A 193 5.46 -27.57 9.99
C ASP A 193 5.96 -28.44 8.83
N ILE A 194 5.86 -27.95 7.59
CA ILE A 194 6.30 -28.71 6.43
C ILE A 194 7.83 -28.83 6.36
N LEU A 195 8.55 -27.73 6.59
CA LEU A 195 9.99 -27.66 6.32
C LEU A 195 10.86 -28.06 7.51
N ASP A 196 10.44 -27.76 8.74
CA ASP A 196 11.25 -27.92 9.94
C ASP A 196 10.88 -29.15 10.78
N ALA A 197 9.84 -29.91 10.41
CA ALA A 197 9.50 -31.15 11.09
C ALA A 197 10.70 -32.13 11.09
N ALA A 198 10.98 -32.75 12.24
CA ALA A 198 12.14 -33.63 12.42
C ALA A 198 12.15 -34.83 11.44
N ASN A 199 10.96 -35.31 11.07
CA ASN A 199 10.73 -36.29 10.01
C ASN A 199 9.32 -36.06 9.42
N THR A 200 8.97 -36.82 8.38
CA THR A 200 7.69 -36.71 7.66
C THR A 200 6.76 -37.89 7.95
N ASP A 201 6.97 -38.67 9.03
CA ASP A 201 6.19 -39.88 9.29
C ASP A 201 4.72 -39.59 9.65
N ALA A 202 4.47 -38.41 10.24
CA ALA A 202 3.14 -37.94 10.60
C ALA A 202 2.41 -37.21 9.46
N PHE A 203 3.06 -37.05 8.30
CA PHE A 203 2.47 -36.32 7.17
C PHE A 203 1.41 -37.17 6.48
N ASP A 204 0.48 -36.49 5.80
CA ASP A 204 -0.68 -37.12 5.21
C ASP A 204 -0.25 -38.13 4.12
N SER A 205 -0.77 -39.35 4.22
CA SER A 205 -0.42 -40.46 3.32
C SER A 205 -1.46 -40.73 2.22
N ASN A 206 -2.60 -40.04 2.28
CA ASN A 206 -3.66 -40.15 1.27
C ASN A 206 -3.17 -39.65 -0.09
N VAL A 207 -3.70 -40.25 -1.16
CA VAL A 207 -3.38 -39.81 -2.52
C VAL A 207 -3.92 -38.40 -2.74
N TYR A 208 -3.05 -37.51 -3.18
CA TYR A 208 -3.33 -36.13 -3.51
C TYR A 208 -3.32 -35.92 -5.03
N ALA A 209 -4.33 -35.21 -5.53
CA ALA A 209 -4.48 -34.89 -6.94
C ALA A 209 -3.69 -33.62 -7.29
N LEU A 210 -2.38 -33.78 -7.48
CA LEU A 210 -1.49 -32.66 -7.82
C LEU A 210 -1.92 -31.97 -9.13
N GLY A 211 -2.06 -30.65 -9.08
CA GLY A 211 -2.34 -29.80 -10.24
C GLY A 211 -1.28 -29.87 -11.33
N THR A 212 -1.70 -29.63 -12.58
CA THR A 212 -0.83 -29.70 -13.77
C THR A 212 -0.96 -28.49 -14.69
N ASN A 213 -1.84 -27.54 -14.38
CA ASN A 213 -2.09 -26.38 -15.22
C ASN A 213 -1.04 -25.28 -15.03
N TYR A 214 -0.50 -25.10 -13.82
CA TYR A 214 0.50 -24.06 -13.55
C TYR A 214 1.72 -24.18 -14.49
N GLN A 215 2.12 -23.06 -15.09
CA GLN A 215 3.30 -22.98 -15.93
C GLN A 215 4.44 -22.35 -15.13
N LYS A 216 5.56 -23.07 -15.02
CA LYS A 216 6.76 -22.63 -14.31
C LYS A 216 7.33 -21.33 -14.89
N GLU A 217 7.79 -20.44 -14.02
CA GLU A 217 8.39 -19.15 -14.39
C GLU A 217 9.91 -19.24 -14.57
N THR A 218 10.56 -20.25 -13.98
CA THR A 218 11.99 -20.46 -14.12
C THR A 218 12.32 -21.65 -15.05
N PRO A 219 13.51 -21.69 -15.67
CA PRO A 219 13.89 -22.75 -16.61
C PRO A 219 13.73 -24.17 -16.05
N ALA A 220 13.33 -25.12 -16.91
CA ALA A 220 13.08 -26.52 -16.54
C ALA A 220 14.34 -27.24 -16.02
N GLY A 221 15.50 -26.95 -16.63
CA GLY A 221 16.76 -27.62 -16.35
C GLY A 221 17.57 -26.92 -15.26
N SER A 222 18.90 -27.04 -15.37
CA SER A 222 19.83 -26.44 -14.42
C SER A 222 19.74 -24.92 -14.40
N LEU A 223 19.83 -24.37 -13.20
CA LEU A 223 19.86 -22.93 -12.95
C LEU A 223 20.74 -22.68 -11.72
N SER A 224 21.67 -21.72 -11.84
CA SER A 224 22.52 -21.28 -10.75
C SER A 224 22.53 -19.76 -10.70
N TYR A 225 22.26 -19.19 -9.52
CA TYR A 225 22.24 -17.76 -9.28
C TYR A 225 22.46 -17.47 -7.80
N SER A 226 22.69 -16.21 -7.48
CA SER A 226 22.87 -15.76 -6.10
C SER A 226 21.84 -14.73 -5.72
N VAL A 227 21.42 -14.74 -4.46
CA VAL A 227 20.51 -13.75 -3.88
C VAL A 227 21.20 -13.07 -2.71
N LYS A 228 21.14 -11.74 -2.67
CA LYS A 228 21.56 -10.98 -1.48
C LYS A 228 20.39 -10.91 -0.51
N VAL A 229 20.63 -11.31 0.74
CA VAL A 229 19.61 -11.41 1.79
C VAL A 229 20.03 -10.63 3.04
N ALA A 230 19.06 -10.20 3.83
CA ALA A 230 19.31 -9.53 5.11
C ALA A 230 19.74 -10.56 6.16
N ASN A 231 20.43 -10.13 7.21
CA ASN A 231 20.60 -10.86 8.45
C ASN A 231 19.66 -10.27 9.50
N ALA A 232 19.44 -10.97 10.61
CA ALA A 232 18.59 -10.49 11.71
C ALA A 232 19.11 -9.18 12.35
N ASP A 233 20.40 -8.85 12.19
CA ASP A 233 21.01 -7.61 12.67
C ASP A 233 20.99 -6.47 11.64
N GLY A 234 20.30 -6.65 10.50
CA GLY A 234 20.21 -5.67 9.41
C GLY A 234 21.41 -5.66 8.46
N THR A 235 22.45 -6.46 8.70
CA THR A 235 23.55 -6.63 7.73
C THR A 235 23.11 -7.53 6.56
N THR A 236 23.98 -7.79 5.58
CA THR A 236 23.63 -8.63 4.42
C THR A 236 24.63 -9.76 4.17
N ARG A 237 24.15 -10.83 3.53
CA ARG A 237 24.96 -11.95 3.05
C ARG A 237 24.44 -12.44 1.70
N THR A 238 25.23 -13.25 1.01
CA THR A 238 24.84 -13.84 -0.28
C THR A 238 24.51 -15.32 -0.12
N VAL A 239 23.33 -15.72 -0.61
CA VAL A 239 22.91 -17.12 -0.76
C VAL A 239 23.20 -17.58 -2.18
N GLN A 240 23.78 -18.76 -2.33
CA GLN A 240 23.99 -19.41 -3.62
C GLN A 240 22.92 -20.46 -3.82
N LYS A 241 22.21 -20.38 -4.95
CA LYS A 241 21.20 -21.36 -5.36
C LYS A 241 21.70 -22.09 -6.59
N SER A 242 21.63 -23.42 -6.56
CA SER A 242 22.03 -24.25 -7.70
C SER A 242 21.19 -25.52 -7.77
N ARG A 243 20.37 -25.62 -8.81
CA ARG A 243 19.47 -26.77 -9.06
C ARG A 243 19.75 -27.40 -10.41
N THR A 244 19.34 -28.66 -10.58
CA THR A 244 19.44 -29.41 -11.86
C THR A 244 18.10 -29.61 -12.56
N SER A 245 17.00 -29.45 -11.82
CA SER A 245 15.62 -29.55 -12.29
C SER A 245 14.79 -28.44 -11.65
N ASN A 246 13.67 -28.08 -12.26
CA ASN A 246 12.67 -27.21 -11.65
C ASN A 246 11.85 -27.97 -10.60
N VAL A 247 11.52 -27.31 -9.48
CA VAL A 247 10.79 -27.93 -8.36
C VAL A 247 9.40 -28.44 -8.74
N ILE A 248 8.70 -27.77 -9.67
CA ILE A 248 7.39 -28.20 -10.15
C ILE A 248 7.52 -29.52 -10.92
N ASP A 249 8.58 -29.69 -11.71
CA ASP A 249 8.87 -30.95 -12.41
C ASP A 249 9.23 -32.06 -11.40
N VAL A 250 9.95 -31.72 -10.33
CA VAL A 250 10.26 -32.66 -9.23
C VAL A 250 8.98 -33.19 -8.58
N LEU A 251 8.04 -32.32 -8.21
CA LEU A 251 6.77 -32.73 -7.60
C LEU A 251 5.91 -33.55 -8.57
N ARG A 252 5.81 -33.13 -9.84
CA ARG A 252 5.04 -33.87 -10.86
C ARG A 252 5.63 -35.26 -11.13
N GLY A 253 6.95 -35.40 -11.00
CA GLY A 253 7.69 -36.67 -11.12
C GLY A 253 7.51 -37.65 -9.96
N VAL A 254 6.93 -37.24 -8.83
CA VAL A 254 6.65 -38.15 -7.71
C VAL A 254 5.63 -39.22 -8.13
N SER A 255 5.99 -40.49 -8.00
CA SER A 255 5.18 -41.63 -8.46
C SER A 255 3.83 -41.75 -7.75
N VAL A 256 3.84 -41.70 -6.42
CA VAL A 256 2.63 -41.71 -5.58
C VAL A 256 2.55 -40.35 -4.90
N LYS A 257 1.65 -39.50 -5.37
CA LYS A 257 1.46 -38.15 -4.84
C LYS A 257 0.66 -38.25 -3.55
N SER A 258 1.32 -38.07 -2.42
CA SER A 258 0.72 -37.92 -1.09
C SER A 258 1.42 -36.77 -0.37
N GLY A 259 0.80 -36.22 0.67
CA GLY A 259 1.38 -35.15 1.48
C GLY A 259 2.80 -35.47 1.93
N LYS A 260 3.02 -36.68 2.46
CA LYS A 260 4.35 -37.19 2.83
C LYS A 260 5.32 -37.24 1.66
N ASN A 261 4.95 -37.87 0.54
CA ASN A 261 5.88 -38.09 -0.57
C ASN A 261 6.24 -36.78 -1.30
N LEU A 262 5.28 -35.85 -1.39
CA LEU A 262 5.51 -34.52 -1.95
C LEU A 262 6.41 -33.69 -1.04
N ALA A 263 6.20 -33.74 0.29
CA ALA A 263 7.07 -33.07 1.24
C ALA A 263 8.50 -33.64 1.21
N ASP A 264 8.67 -34.97 1.16
CA ASP A 264 9.99 -35.60 1.06
C ASP A 264 10.72 -35.14 -0.22
N ALA A 265 10.03 -35.10 -1.35
CA ALA A 265 10.60 -34.62 -2.62
C ALA A 265 10.95 -33.12 -2.58
N PHE A 266 10.06 -32.29 -2.02
CA PHE A 266 10.27 -30.85 -1.89
C PHE A 266 11.44 -30.52 -0.96
N ARG A 267 11.49 -31.12 0.23
CA ARG A 267 12.59 -30.92 1.19
C ARG A 267 13.93 -31.39 0.64
N GLY A 268 13.92 -32.48 -0.13
CA GLY A 268 15.09 -32.96 -0.87
C GLY A 268 15.58 -31.95 -1.92
N TYR A 269 14.65 -31.40 -2.70
CA TYR A 269 14.95 -30.33 -3.67
C TYR A 269 15.53 -29.08 -2.99
N ILE A 270 14.94 -28.61 -1.89
CA ILE A 270 15.42 -27.43 -1.16
C ILE A 270 16.83 -27.70 -0.62
N THR A 271 17.07 -28.85 0.02
CA THR A 271 18.39 -29.20 0.55
C THR A 271 19.46 -29.26 -0.55
N GLN A 272 19.11 -29.76 -1.74
CA GLN A 272 20.03 -29.77 -2.88
C GLN A 272 20.29 -28.37 -3.41
N THR A 273 19.24 -27.56 -3.59
CA THR A 273 19.30 -26.25 -4.25
C THR A 273 20.11 -25.24 -3.44
N TYR A 274 19.97 -25.27 -2.11
CA TYR A 274 20.62 -24.35 -1.19
C TYR A 274 21.93 -24.91 -0.59
N GLY A 275 22.26 -26.18 -0.87
CA GLY A 275 23.45 -26.86 -0.41
C GLY A 275 23.35 -27.41 1.02
N SER A 276 24.31 -28.26 1.42
CA SER A 276 24.25 -29.04 2.67
C SER A 276 24.27 -28.21 3.96
N ASN A 277 24.79 -26.98 3.93
CA ASN A 277 24.76 -26.06 5.06
C ASN A 277 23.61 -25.05 4.97
N HIS A 278 22.93 -24.98 3.81
CA HIS A 278 21.84 -24.08 3.38
C HIS A 278 22.01 -22.56 3.63
N GLY A 279 22.90 -22.12 4.51
CA GLY A 279 23.07 -20.72 4.90
C GLY A 279 21.96 -20.20 5.82
N TYR A 280 21.04 -21.06 6.27
CA TYR A 280 19.85 -20.70 7.05
C TYR A 280 19.84 -21.38 8.42
N ALA A 281 19.21 -20.78 9.43
CA ALA A 281 19.05 -21.42 10.73
C ALA A 281 18.02 -22.56 10.67
N LYS A 282 16.95 -22.37 9.90
CA LYS A 282 15.91 -23.37 9.60
C LYS A 282 15.59 -23.38 8.10
N LEU A 283 15.01 -24.48 7.60
CA LEU A 283 14.62 -24.54 6.19
C LEU A 283 13.46 -23.59 5.89
N SER A 284 12.55 -23.38 6.86
CA SER A 284 11.47 -22.41 6.73
C SER A 284 11.95 -20.96 6.51
N ASP A 285 13.11 -20.58 7.05
CA ASP A 285 13.67 -19.22 6.91
C ASP A 285 13.91 -18.83 5.44
N ILE A 286 14.07 -19.81 4.54
CA ILE A 286 14.14 -19.61 3.08
C ILE A 286 12.90 -18.86 2.56
N PHE A 287 11.75 -19.08 3.18
CA PHE A 287 10.46 -18.50 2.80
C PHE A 287 10.01 -17.39 3.75
N VAL A 288 10.21 -17.59 5.05
CA VAL A 288 9.58 -16.77 6.10
C VAL A 288 10.58 -15.98 6.97
N GLY A 289 11.87 -16.05 6.65
CA GLY A 289 12.89 -15.24 7.30
C GLY A 289 12.92 -13.82 6.74
N ALA A 290 13.53 -12.89 7.48
CA ALA A 290 13.99 -11.63 6.90
C ALA A 290 15.09 -11.86 5.84
N ASP A 291 15.69 -13.05 5.85
CA ASP A 291 16.72 -13.53 4.94
C ASP A 291 16.17 -14.44 3.83
N ALA A 292 14.86 -14.44 3.59
CA ALA A 292 14.20 -15.27 2.59
C ALA A 292 14.78 -15.06 1.18
N SER A 293 14.84 -16.13 0.37
CA SER A 293 15.38 -16.09 -1.02
C SER A 293 14.72 -17.08 -1.98
N TYR A 294 13.49 -17.48 -1.66
CA TYR A 294 12.69 -18.36 -2.49
C TYR A 294 12.24 -17.67 -3.79
N ASP A 295 12.12 -18.44 -4.87
CA ASP A 295 11.49 -18.00 -6.12
C ASP A 295 10.02 -18.46 -6.20
N VAL A 296 9.29 -17.97 -7.21
CA VAL A 296 7.85 -18.21 -7.30
C VAL A 296 7.48 -19.67 -7.59
N ASP A 297 8.33 -20.41 -8.30
CA ASP A 297 8.10 -21.84 -8.53
C ASP A 297 8.24 -22.62 -7.21
N GLU A 298 9.18 -22.21 -6.35
CA GLU A 298 9.34 -22.74 -5.00
C GLU A 298 8.14 -22.40 -4.09
N LEU A 299 7.58 -21.18 -4.19
CA LEU A 299 6.35 -20.82 -3.49
C LEU A 299 5.15 -21.68 -3.93
N VAL A 300 4.98 -21.86 -5.24
CA VAL A 300 3.87 -22.67 -5.78
C VAL A 300 4.04 -24.15 -5.43
N ALA A 301 5.27 -24.67 -5.45
CA ALA A 301 5.56 -26.01 -4.96
C ALA A 301 5.21 -26.18 -3.47
N LEU A 302 5.55 -25.19 -2.63
CA LEU A 302 5.18 -25.18 -1.22
C LEU A 302 3.66 -25.20 -1.05
N MET A 303 2.90 -24.42 -1.83
CA MET A 303 1.44 -24.44 -1.80
C MET A 303 0.87 -25.83 -2.09
N TYR A 304 1.35 -26.54 -3.12
CA TYR A 304 0.91 -27.92 -3.37
C TYR A 304 1.25 -28.87 -2.22
N VAL A 305 2.42 -28.71 -1.59
CA VAL A 305 2.85 -29.57 -0.49
C VAL A 305 1.98 -29.32 0.75
N ILE A 306 1.67 -28.06 1.07
CA ILE A 306 0.76 -27.70 2.16
C ILE A 306 -0.65 -28.23 1.88
N ASP A 307 -1.18 -28.01 0.68
CA ASP A 307 -2.51 -28.47 0.27
C ASP A 307 -2.66 -30.00 0.33
N ALA A 308 -1.54 -30.73 0.17
CA ALA A 308 -1.50 -32.18 0.29
C ALA A 308 -1.39 -32.69 1.75
N ASN A 309 -1.22 -31.82 2.75
CA ASN A 309 -1.03 -32.17 4.18
C ASN A 309 -2.06 -31.54 5.15
N PRO A 310 -3.37 -31.45 4.82
CA PRO A 310 -4.35 -30.76 5.66
C PRO A 310 -4.49 -31.35 7.06
N GLN A 311 -4.39 -32.67 7.25
CA GLN A 311 -4.56 -33.28 8.58
C GLN A 311 -3.37 -32.97 9.47
N TYR A 312 -2.16 -33.00 8.93
CA TYR A 312 -0.96 -32.67 9.69
C TYR A 312 -0.88 -31.19 10.10
N ILE A 313 -1.12 -30.26 9.16
CA ILE A 313 -0.98 -28.81 9.44
C ILE A 313 -2.11 -28.26 10.31
N LEU A 314 -3.31 -28.85 10.26
CA LEU A 314 -4.44 -28.47 11.12
C LEU A 314 -4.62 -29.39 12.33
N ARG A 315 -3.58 -30.13 12.74
CA ARG A 315 -3.66 -31.11 13.85
C ARG A 315 -4.11 -30.51 15.19
N GLN A 316 -3.93 -29.20 15.40
CA GLN A 316 -4.40 -28.49 16.60
C GLN A 316 -5.86 -28.07 16.51
N VAL A 317 -6.42 -28.00 15.30
CA VAL A 317 -7.81 -27.62 15.09
C VAL A 317 -8.72 -28.77 15.53
N PRO A 318 -9.77 -28.51 16.33
CA PRO A 318 -10.65 -29.56 16.81
C PRO A 318 -11.21 -30.44 15.70
N GLN A 319 -11.09 -31.75 15.84
CA GLN A 319 -11.61 -32.69 14.83
C GLN A 319 -13.12 -32.48 14.61
N GLY A 320 -13.53 -32.47 13.34
CA GLY A 320 -14.93 -32.23 12.95
C GLY A 320 -15.30 -30.76 12.78
N THR A 321 -14.38 -29.81 13.03
CA THR A 321 -14.56 -28.40 12.66
C THR A 321 -13.84 -28.04 11.36
N ILE A 322 -12.94 -28.89 10.86
CA ILE A 322 -12.16 -28.66 9.63
C ILE A 322 -13.02 -28.98 8.40
N GLY A 323 -13.16 -28.00 7.49
CA GLY A 323 -13.88 -28.14 6.23
C GLY A 323 -12.98 -28.13 5.02
N SER A 324 -12.31 -27.00 4.76
CA SER A 324 -11.33 -26.87 3.67
C SER A 324 -10.15 -25.99 4.05
N ILE A 325 -9.07 -26.12 3.28
CA ILE A 325 -7.94 -25.20 3.26
C ILE A 325 -7.91 -24.52 1.89
N GLU A 326 -7.53 -23.25 1.85
CA GLU A 326 -7.41 -22.48 0.61
C GLU A 326 -6.01 -21.87 0.53
N MET A 327 -5.29 -22.14 -0.57
CA MET A 327 -3.85 -21.81 -0.62
C MET A 327 -3.58 -20.33 -0.87
N TYR A 328 -4.10 -19.75 -1.95
CA TYR A 328 -3.92 -18.33 -2.25
C TYR A 328 -5.27 -17.66 -2.50
N PHE A 329 -5.73 -16.82 -1.58
CA PHE A 329 -7.11 -16.32 -1.58
C PHE A 329 -7.22 -14.79 -1.70
N PRO A 330 -8.23 -14.27 -2.43
CA PRO A 330 -8.54 -12.85 -2.43
C PRO A 330 -9.26 -12.44 -1.14
N ARG A 331 -9.21 -11.15 -0.82
CA ARG A 331 -9.97 -10.60 0.31
C ARG A 331 -11.47 -10.76 0.15
N GLU A 332 -12.00 -10.44 -1.04
CA GLU A 332 -13.43 -10.51 -1.34
C GLU A 332 -13.69 -11.26 -2.64
N LYS A 333 -14.91 -11.80 -2.81
CA LYS A 333 -15.29 -12.55 -4.01
C LYS A 333 -15.59 -11.69 -5.23
N SER A 334 -15.73 -10.38 -5.06
CA SER A 334 -16.09 -9.46 -6.13
C SER A 334 -15.59 -8.04 -5.84
N GLY A 335 -15.75 -7.16 -6.83
CA GLY A 335 -15.40 -5.74 -6.69
C GLY A 335 -13.90 -5.48 -6.71
N SER A 336 -13.52 -4.30 -6.24
CA SER A 336 -12.15 -3.79 -6.33
C SER A 336 -11.12 -4.55 -5.51
N ARG A 337 -11.55 -5.47 -4.63
CA ARG A 337 -10.65 -6.30 -3.83
C ARG A 337 -10.11 -7.53 -4.57
N VAL A 338 -10.76 -7.96 -5.66
CA VAL A 338 -10.20 -8.99 -6.56
C VAL A 338 -8.92 -8.49 -7.22
N ARG A 339 -8.79 -7.17 -7.44
CA ARG A 339 -7.59 -6.51 -7.98
C ARG A 339 -6.32 -6.83 -7.22
N GLN A 340 -6.40 -7.16 -5.93
CA GLN A 340 -5.20 -7.48 -5.15
C GLN A 340 -4.50 -8.76 -5.67
N MET A 341 -5.25 -9.72 -6.22
CA MET A 341 -4.67 -10.90 -6.87
C MET A 341 -3.88 -10.54 -8.13
N PHE A 342 -4.28 -9.46 -8.80
CA PHE A 342 -3.61 -8.96 -9.99
C PHE A 342 -2.41 -8.08 -9.66
N ARG A 343 -2.46 -7.31 -8.58
CA ARG A 343 -1.29 -6.59 -8.05
C ARG A 343 -0.20 -7.57 -7.60
N GLY A 344 -0.59 -8.68 -6.99
CA GLY A 344 0.31 -9.77 -6.64
C GLY A 344 1.03 -10.44 -7.83
N LEU A 345 0.69 -10.13 -9.09
CA LEU A 345 1.41 -10.66 -10.26
C LEU A 345 2.87 -10.20 -10.35
N GLU A 346 3.30 -9.25 -9.51
CA GLU A 346 4.72 -8.96 -9.26
C GLU A 346 5.51 -10.23 -8.89
N MET A 347 4.89 -11.23 -8.24
CA MET A 347 5.55 -12.51 -7.94
C MET A 347 6.02 -13.26 -9.19
N PHE A 348 5.41 -12.99 -10.34
CA PHE A 348 5.83 -13.54 -11.62
C PHE A 348 6.84 -12.64 -12.34
N GLY A 349 7.25 -11.49 -11.79
CA GLY A 349 8.12 -10.53 -12.48
C GLY A 349 7.37 -9.59 -13.42
N LEU A 350 6.07 -9.38 -13.23
CA LEU A 350 5.30 -8.43 -14.02
C LEU A 350 5.42 -7.02 -13.42
N ARG A 351 6.11 -6.12 -14.13
CA ARG A 351 6.13 -4.67 -13.83
C ARG A 351 4.74 -4.04 -14.04
N GLY A 352 4.49 -2.90 -13.43
CA GLY A 352 3.26 -2.11 -13.50
C GLY A 352 2.07 -2.70 -12.74
N ALA A 353 2.14 -3.96 -12.30
CA ALA A 353 1.00 -4.66 -11.70
C ALA A 353 0.46 -3.99 -10.44
N SER A 354 1.35 -3.44 -9.60
CA SER A 354 1.00 -2.73 -8.36
C SER A 354 1.00 -1.21 -8.49
N SER A 355 1.15 -0.68 -9.71
CA SER A 355 1.18 0.76 -9.96
C SER A 355 -0.09 1.45 -9.44
N ARG A 356 0.08 2.66 -8.91
CA ARG A 356 -1.04 3.54 -8.56
C ARG A 356 -1.71 4.11 -9.80
N ASN A 357 -0.93 4.34 -10.85
CA ASN A 357 -1.42 4.87 -12.10
C ASN A 357 -1.65 3.71 -13.07
N GLU A 358 -2.84 3.11 -12.96
CA GLU A 358 -3.26 1.95 -13.75
C GLU A 358 -2.29 0.78 -13.68
N TRP A 359 -1.59 0.49 -14.77
CA TRP A 359 -0.68 -0.63 -14.98
C TRP A 359 0.68 -0.14 -15.51
N LEU A 360 0.97 1.15 -15.25
CA LEU A 360 2.12 1.83 -15.82
C LEU A 360 3.39 1.57 -15.00
N TYR A 361 4.53 1.51 -15.67
CA TYR A 361 5.85 1.40 -15.05
C TYR A 361 6.91 2.20 -15.81
N ILE A 362 8.04 2.48 -15.17
CA ILE A 362 9.21 3.13 -15.78
C ILE A 362 10.27 2.06 -16.05
N ASP A 363 10.75 1.99 -17.29
CA ASP A 363 11.82 1.07 -17.68
C ASP A 363 13.23 1.60 -17.35
N GLU A 364 14.25 0.87 -17.76
CA GLU A 364 15.66 1.24 -17.53
C GLU A 364 16.08 2.50 -18.29
N ASP A 365 15.46 2.77 -19.44
CA ASP A 365 15.72 3.94 -20.27
C ASP A 365 15.02 5.20 -19.71
N GLY A 366 14.08 5.02 -18.77
CA GLY A 366 13.34 6.11 -18.15
C GLY A 366 12.03 6.43 -18.87
N GLU A 367 11.62 5.57 -19.80
CA GLU A 367 10.37 5.71 -20.53
C GLU A 367 9.23 5.04 -19.76
N ILE A 368 8.06 5.67 -19.82
CA ILE A 368 6.84 5.11 -19.23
C ILE A 368 6.21 4.10 -20.20
N ASN A 369 5.83 2.95 -19.67
CA ASN A 369 5.25 1.82 -20.38
C ASN A 369 3.99 1.31 -19.67
N ASP A 370 3.16 0.51 -20.35
CA ASP A 370 1.98 -0.15 -19.77
C ASP A 370 2.16 -1.67 -19.87
N SER A 371 2.06 -2.37 -18.74
CA SER A 371 2.31 -3.81 -18.71
C SER A 371 1.29 -4.62 -19.52
N ARG A 372 0.11 -4.06 -19.77
CA ARG A 372 -0.96 -4.70 -20.54
C ARG A 372 -0.69 -4.74 -22.05
N ALA A 373 0.34 -4.04 -22.54
CA ALA A 373 0.57 -3.83 -23.95
C ALA A 373 2.09 -3.74 -24.27
N GLY A 374 2.42 -3.31 -25.50
CA GLY A 374 3.81 -3.19 -25.96
C GLY A 374 4.60 -4.49 -25.80
N ASP A 375 5.87 -4.36 -25.41
CA ASP A 375 6.79 -5.50 -25.25
C ASP A 375 6.44 -6.39 -24.04
N SER A 376 5.64 -5.87 -23.09
CA SER A 376 5.20 -6.61 -21.90
C SER A 376 3.94 -7.46 -22.10
N VAL A 377 3.23 -7.30 -23.22
CA VAL A 377 1.91 -7.93 -23.43
C VAL A 377 1.93 -9.45 -23.24
N ASP A 378 3.00 -10.11 -23.68
CA ASP A 378 3.14 -11.56 -23.54
C ASP A 378 3.34 -11.98 -22.08
N LYS A 379 4.16 -11.22 -21.33
CA LYS A 379 4.36 -11.46 -19.91
C LYS A 379 3.07 -11.21 -19.12
N PHE A 380 2.34 -10.15 -19.43
CA PHE A 380 1.04 -9.87 -18.81
C PHE A 380 0.04 -10.99 -19.05
N ILE A 381 -0.12 -11.43 -20.31
CA ILE A 381 -1.01 -12.53 -20.65
C ILE A 381 -0.59 -13.82 -19.94
N SER A 382 0.71 -14.15 -19.91
CA SER A 382 1.19 -15.37 -19.25
C SER A 382 0.97 -15.33 -17.73
N SER A 383 1.23 -14.20 -17.08
CA SER A 383 1.02 -14.00 -15.64
C SER A 383 -0.46 -14.13 -15.27
N VAL A 384 -1.35 -13.52 -16.05
CA VAL A 384 -2.81 -13.67 -15.85
C VAL A 384 -3.27 -15.10 -16.11
N ASN A 385 -2.75 -15.77 -17.14
CA ASN A 385 -3.05 -17.18 -17.39
C ASN A 385 -2.55 -18.07 -16.26
N ASN A 386 -1.40 -17.77 -15.67
CA ASN A 386 -0.90 -18.49 -14.51
C ASN A 386 -1.79 -18.32 -13.29
N LEU A 387 -2.34 -17.13 -13.06
CA LEU A 387 -3.38 -16.93 -12.03
C LEU A 387 -4.60 -17.84 -12.28
N SER A 388 -5.08 -17.93 -13.52
CA SER A 388 -6.16 -18.87 -13.89
C SER A 388 -5.76 -20.34 -13.77
N ASN A 389 -4.51 -20.67 -14.05
CA ASN A 389 -4.02 -22.03 -13.89
C ASN A 389 -3.95 -22.43 -12.41
N LEU A 390 -3.62 -21.50 -11.51
CA LEU A 390 -3.70 -21.73 -10.07
C LEU A 390 -5.14 -21.98 -9.60
N VAL A 391 -6.14 -21.29 -10.18
CA VAL A 391 -7.57 -21.61 -9.95
C VAL A 391 -7.90 -23.01 -10.43
N LYS A 392 -7.48 -23.39 -11.64
CA LYS A 392 -7.73 -24.73 -12.22
C LYS A 392 -7.04 -25.86 -11.46
N ASP A 393 -5.90 -25.56 -10.84
CA ASP A 393 -5.17 -26.48 -9.97
C ASP A 393 -5.72 -26.51 -8.52
N GLY A 394 -6.74 -25.71 -8.21
CA GLY A 394 -7.36 -25.64 -6.88
C GLY A 394 -6.56 -24.85 -5.84
N LEU A 395 -5.43 -24.25 -6.23
CA LEU A 395 -4.60 -23.43 -5.33
C LEU A 395 -5.21 -22.05 -5.06
N ILE A 396 -6.02 -21.52 -5.99
CA ILE A 396 -6.86 -20.36 -5.73
C ILE A 396 -8.32 -20.84 -5.65
N PRO A 397 -9.06 -20.53 -4.56
CA PRO A 397 -10.44 -20.97 -4.41
C PRO A 397 -11.32 -20.46 -5.54
N ASN A 398 -12.28 -21.29 -5.96
CA ASN A 398 -13.43 -20.77 -6.69
C ASN A 398 -14.29 -19.95 -5.73
N VAL A 399 -14.18 -18.62 -5.82
CA VAL A 399 -14.84 -17.68 -4.92
C VAL A 399 -16.38 -17.75 -4.97
N SER A 400 -16.99 -18.35 -6.01
CA SER A 400 -18.43 -18.58 -6.06
C SER A 400 -18.92 -19.56 -4.99
N GLY A 401 -18.02 -20.38 -4.44
CA GLY A 401 -18.31 -21.32 -3.34
C GLY A 401 -18.42 -20.65 -1.96
N PHE A 402 -18.31 -19.32 -1.88
CA PHE A 402 -18.39 -18.56 -0.63
C PHE A 402 -19.69 -17.75 -0.56
N THR A 403 -20.41 -17.91 0.56
CA THR A 403 -21.64 -17.15 0.82
C THR A 403 -21.32 -15.72 1.27
N THR A 404 -20.29 -15.54 2.10
CA THR A 404 -19.75 -14.22 2.47
C THR A 404 -19.21 -13.44 1.27
N THR A 405 -19.20 -12.11 1.39
CA THR A 405 -18.45 -11.25 0.46
C THR A 405 -16.97 -11.19 0.84
N ASN A 406 -16.66 -11.13 2.14
CA ASN A 406 -15.30 -11.03 2.66
C ASN A 406 -14.79 -12.43 3.04
N LEU A 407 -14.07 -13.06 2.11
CA LEU A 407 -13.55 -14.43 2.22
C LEU A 407 -12.46 -14.51 3.27
N ARG A 408 -11.59 -13.49 3.32
CA ARG A 408 -10.50 -13.39 4.29
C ARG A 408 -11.02 -13.48 5.73
N GLN A 409 -12.20 -12.93 6.01
CA GLN A 409 -12.78 -13.05 7.35
C GLN A 409 -13.02 -14.51 7.74
N GLU A 410 -13.65 -15.32 6.88
CA GLU A 410 -13.86 -16.75 7.14
C GLU A 410 -12.52 -17.49 7.21
N LEU A 411 -11.62 -17.25 6.25
CA LEU A 411 -10.37 -17.99 6.09
C LEU A 411 -9.33 -17.72 7.18
N LEU A 412 -9.30 -16.52 7.74
CA LEU A 412 -8.37 -16.19 8.83
C LEU A 412 -8.94 -16.45 10.22
N SER A 413 -10.27 -16.31 10.39
CA SER A 413 -10.89 -16.64 11.67
C SER A 413 -11.19 -18.13 11.85
N GLY A 414 -11.08 -18.92 10.78
CA GLY A 414 -11.49 -20.33 10.75
C GLY A 414 -13.02 -20.51 10.85
N ALA A 415 -13.80 -19.43 10.67
CA ALA A 415 -15.24 -19.47 10.85
C ALA A 415 -15.92 -20.39 9.83
N ALA A 416 -16.87 -21.19 10.31
CA ALA A 416 -17.76 -21.96 9.45
C ALA A 416 -18.77 -21.03 8.76
N PRO A 417 -19.15 -21.32 7.50
CA PRO A 417 -20.31 -20.71 6.88
C PRO A 417 -21.55 -20.86 7.76
N LYS A 418 -22.58 -20.02 7.54
CA LYS A 418 -23.87 -20.22 8.22
C LYS A 418 -24.48 -21.57 7.83
N ALA A 419 -25.04 -22.28 8.81
CA ALA A 419 -25.77 -23.51 8.57
C ALA A 419 -26.97 -23.25 7.64
N ASP A 420 -27.24 -24.21 6.75
CA ASP A 420 -28.40 -24.21 5.87
C ASP A 420 -29.11 -25.58 5.86
N GLU A 421 -30.20 -25.71 5.10
CA GLU A 421 -30.99 -26.94 5.02
C GLU A 421 -30.22 -28.14 4.43
N ASN A 422 -29.21 -27.87 3.60
CA ASN A 422 -28.40 -28.87 2.91
C ASN A 422 -27.11 -29.20 3.68
N ASN A 423 -26.66 -28.29 4.55
CA ASN A 423 -25.51 -28.44 5.42
C ASN A 423 -25.82 -27.84 6.82
N PRO A 424 -26.53 -28.59 7.68
CA PRO A 424 -26.92 -28.11 9.00
C PRO A 424 -25.74 -27.98 9.98
N ASN A 425 -24.60 -28.61 9.68
CA ASN A 425 -23.39 -28.61 10.52
C ASN A 425 -22.15 -28.24 9.68
N PRO A 426 -22.05 -26.98 9.23
CA PRO A 426 -20.95 -26.56 8.39
C PRO A 426 -19.64 -26.56 9.17
N THR A 427 -18.55 -26.87 8.47
CA THR A 427 -17.20 -26.84 8.99
C THR A 427 -16.45 -25.58 8.50
N GLY A 428 -15.44 -25.16 9.28
CA GLY A 428 -14.60 -24.00 9.05
C GLY A 428 -13.69 -24.11 7.83
N ARG A 429 -13.25 -22.96 7.33
CA ARG A 429 -12.29 -22.84 6.22
C ARG A 429 -11.05 -22.09 6.69
N PHE A 430 -9.87 -22.49 6.23
CA PHE A 430 -8.60 -21.91 6.66
C PHE A 430 -7.75 -21.47 5.47
N GLY A 431 -7.19 -20.27 5.51
CA GLY A 431 -6.36 -19.72 4.43
C GLY A 431 -4.87 -19.81 4.71
N PHE A 432 -4.06 -20.12 3.69
CA PHE A 432 -2.59 -20.10 3.76
C PHE A 432 -2.02 -18.72 3.43
N LEU A 433 -2.19 -18.23 2.21
CA LEU A 433 -1.52 -17.05 1.63
C LEU A 433 -2.54 -16.04 1.08
N THR A 434 -2.26 -14.75 1.23
CA THR A 434 -2.96 -13.67 0.52
C THR A 434 -2.00 -12.55 0.13
N TYR A 435 -2.41 -11.69 -0.80
CA TYR A 435 -1.74 -10.44 -1.11
C TYR A 435 -2.68 -9.30 -0.72
N ASP A 436 -2.45 -8.67 0.43
CA ASP A 436 -3.38 -7.67 0.99
C ASP A 436 -2.64 -6.71 1.93
N TYR A 437 -3.38 -5.81 2.57
CA TYR A 437 -2.88 -4.92 3.60
C TYR A 437 -2.57 -5.69 4.90
N ASN A 438 -1.37 -5.49 5.46
CA ASN A 438 -0.98 -6.06 6.76
C ASN A 438 -1.98 -5.70 7.87
N ALA A 439 -2.16 -4.40 8.13
CA ALA A 439 -2.96 -3.90 9.25
C ALA A 439 -4.39 -4.47 9.29
N SER A 440 -5.05 -4.55 8.13
CA SER A 440 -6.43 -5.04 8.10
C SER A 440 -6.54 -6.57 8.06
N SER A 441 -5.46 -7.29 7.77
CA SER A 441 -5.43 -8.76 7.71
C SER A 441 -4.98 -9.37 9.04
N THR A 442 -4.26 -8.63 9.87
CA THR A 442 -3.77 -9.08 11.18
C THR A 442 -4.52 -8.42 12.34
N THR A 443 -5.81 -8.12 12.18
CA THR A 443 -6.60 -7.49 13.26
C THR A 443 -6.86 -8.46 14.41
N THR A 444 -7.02 -7.94 15.62
CA THR A 444 -7.36 -8.74 16.81
C THR A 444 -8.60 -9.61 16.60
N GLY A 445 -9.60 -9.10 15.87
CA GLY A 445 -10.82 -9.85 15.56
C GLY A 445 -10.61 -11.06 14.65
N LEU A 446 -9.62 -11.01 13.74
CA LEU A 446 -9.33 -12.10 12.81
C LEU A 446 -8.33 -13.11 13.40
N ILE A 447 -7.31 -12.61 14.09
CA ILE A 447 -6.19 -13.43 14.57
C ILE A 447 -6.46 -13.91 16.00
N GLU A 448 -6.40 -13.02 16.99
CA GLU A 448 -6.46 -13.38 18.42
C GLU A 448 -7.83 -13.90 18.86
N ASN A 449 -8.91 -13.22 18.46
CA ASN A 449 -10.30 -13.60 18.77
C ASN A 449 -10.92 -14.49 17.69
N GLY A 450 -10.15 -14.88 16.68
CA GLY A 450 -10.58 -15.69 15.55
C GLY A 450 -9.73 -16.94 15.43
N GLY A 451 -8.80 -16.94 14.47
CA GLY A 451 -8.06 -18.13 14.09
C GLY A 451 -7.28 -18.77 15.24
N LYS A 452 -6.66 -17.99 16.13
CA LYS A 452 -5.93 -18.50 17.30
C LYS A 452 -6.82 -19.19 18.35
N LEU A 453 -8.14 -18.94 18.34
CA LEU A 453 -9.07 -19.67 19.20
C LEU A 453 -9.32 -21.11 18.69
N LEU A 454 -9.18 -21.33 17.39
CA LEU A 454 -9.36 -22.64 16.76
C LEU A 454 -8.03 -23.36 16.55
N ASP A 455 -6.97 -22.61 16.31
CA ASP A 455 -5.63 -23.10 16.01
C ASP A 455 -4.60 -22.32 16.84
N SER A 456 -4.22 -22.87 18.00
CA SER A 456 -3.32 -22.20 18.93
C SER A 456 -1.92 -21.95 18.37
N ASP A 457 -1.53 -22.66 17.30
CA ASP A 457 -0.22 -22.56 16.67
C ASP A 457 -0.21 -21.50 15.54
N MET A 458 -1.37 -20.91 15.20
CA MET A 458 -1.49 -19.95 14.09
C MET A 458 -0.51 -18.77 14.20
N GLU A 459 0.23 -18.56 13.12
CA GLU A 459 1.18 -17.46 12.93
C GLU A 459 0.99 -16.87 11.53
N PHE A 460 0.15 -15.85 11.38
CA PHE A 460 -0.21 -15.28 10.07
C PHE A 460 0.45 -13.92 9.85
N GLN A 461 1.55 -13.89 9.10
CA GLN A 461 2.44 -12.73 9.03
C GLN A 461 2.83 -12.38 7.59
N ALA A 462 3.22 -11.11 7.38
CA ALA A 462 3.81 -10.67 6.13
C ALA A 462 5.17 -11.36 5.86
N ILE A 463 5.40 -11.76 4.62
CA ILE A 463 6.64 -12.36 4.12
C ILE A 463 7.20 -11.53 2.95
N LEU A 464 8.50 -11.64 2.68
CA LEU A 464 9.10 -11.02 1.49
C LEU A 464 8.44 -11.62 0.24
N PRO A 465 8.26 -10.85 -0.85
CA PRO A 465 7.84 -11.41 -2.14
C PRO A 465 8.85 -12.44 -2.65
N PRO A 466 8.56 -13.23 -3.69
CA PRO A 466 9.58 -14.08 -4.30
C PRO A 466 10.68 -13.26 -4.99
N VAL A 467 11.88 -13.81 -5.06
CA VAL A 467 12.95 -13.21 -5.88
C VAL A 467 12.69 -13.43 -7.36
N VAL A 468 13.02 -12.43 -8.17
CA VAL A 468 12.90 -12.47 -9.64
C VAL A 468 14.17 -11.87 -10.27
N ASP A 469 14.56 -12.39 -11.43
CA ASP A 469 15.51 -11.74 -12.34
C ASP A 469 14.84 -10.57 -13.06
N TRP A 470 14.63 -9.47 -12.34
CA TRP A 470 13.88 -8.32 -12.82
C TRP A 470 14.51 -7.63 -14.02
N MET A 471 15.84 -7.69 -14.12
CA MET A 471 16.64 -7.00 -15.13
C MET A 471 17.02 -7.95 -16.29
N GLY A 472 16.63 -9.22 -16.22
CA GLY A 472 16.99 -10.24 -17.22
C GLY A 472 18.49 -10.49 -17.35
N ASN A 473 19.27 -10.13 -16.32
CA ASN A 473 20.73 -10.17 -16.32
C ASN A 473 21.30 -11.25 -15.37
N GLY A 474 20.42 -12.05 -14.76
CA GLY A 474 20.75 -13.10 -13.80
C GLY A 474 20.84 -12.63 -12.34
N GLU A 475 20.54 -11.36 -12.03
CA GLU A 475 20.46 -10.83 -10.68
C GLU A 475 19.06 -11.01 -10.10
N TYR A 476 18.94 -11.88 -9.10
CA TYR A 476 17.67 -12.17 -8.44
C TYR A 476 17.54 -11.37 -7.14
N PHE A 477 16.47 -10.60 -7.03
CA PHE A 477 16.20 -9.80 -5.84
C PHE A 477 14.69 -9.61 -5.60
N HIS A 478 14.37 -9.17 -4.38
CA HIS A 478 13.01 -8.82 -3.99
C HIS A 478 12.70 -7.39 -4.42
N PHE A 479 11.57 -7.19 -5.09
CA PHE A 479 11.12 -5.87 -5.53
C PHE A 479 9.60 -5.73 -5.44
N SER A 480 9.12 -4.51 -5.19
CA SER A 480 7.71 -4.17 -5.34
C SER A 480 7.52 -2.71 -5.73
N GLU A 481 6.52 -2.46 -6.56
CA GLU A 481 6.00 -1.14 -6.92
C GLU A 481 4.83 -0.72 -6.02
N SER A 482 4.41 -1.58 -5.09
CA SER A 482 3.36 -1.30 -4.10
C SER A 482 3.84 -0.33 -3.02
N ASN A 483 4.41 0.80 -3.42
CA ASN A 483 4.84 1.84 -2.50
C ASN A 483 3.63 2.67 -2.04
N ARG A 484 3.55 2.93 -0.74
CA ARG A 484 2.65 3.94 -0.19
C ARG A 484 3.05 5.30 -0.75
N SER A 485 2.08 5.94 -1.36
CA SER A 485 2.25 7.19 -2.09
C SER A 485 0.96 7.99 -2.05
N VAL A 486 0.97 9.11 -2.78
CA VAL A 486 -0.14 10.04 -3.00
C VAL A 486 -1.47 9.30 -3.19
N LYS A 487 -2.47 9.62 -2.37
CA LYS A 487 -3.87 9.21 -2.59
C LYS A 487 -4.60 10.25 -3.45
N ASN A 488 -5.82 9.89 -3.88
CA ASN A 488 -6.60 10.75 -4.75
C ASN A 488 -7.09 12.00 -4.02
N GLU A 489 -7.45 11.85 -2.75
CA GLU A 489 -7.99 12.92 -1.93
C GLU A 489 -6.93 13.98 -1.64
N ALA A 490 -7.33 15.24 -1.81
CA ALA A 490 -6.48 16.40 -1.68
C ALA A 490 -7.32 17.60 -1.22
N TRP A 491 -6.65 18.71 -0.97
CA TRP A 491 -7.29 20.00 -0.79
C TRP A 491 -6.49 21.12 -1.45
N GLY A 492 -7.16 22.23 -1.73
CA GLY A 492 -6.57 23.42 -2.34
C GLY A 492 -7.20 24.68 -1.79
N ILE A 493 -6.59 25.81 -2.15
CA ILE A 493 -7.03 27.16 -1.79
C ILE A 493 -7.68 27.77 -3.03
N PRO A 494 -9.00 27.98 -3.07
CA PRO A 494 -9.66 28.65 -4.19
C PRO A 494 -9.13 30.07 -4.39
N SER A 495 -9.04 30.52 -5.64
CA SER A 495 -8.52 31.87 -5.97
C SER A 495 -9.45 33.01 -5.53
N SER A 496 -10.71 32.72 -5.18
CA SER A 496 -11.65 33.68 -4.58
C SER A 496 -11.13 34.26 -3.25
N ILE A 497 -10.23 33.56 -2.55
CA ILE A 497 -9.56 34.09 -1.35
C ILE A 497 -8.75 35.37 -1.62
N LEU A 498 -8.30 35.58 -2.86
CA LEU A 498 -7.49 36.73 -3.27
C LEU A 498 -8.29 38.04 -3.27
N GLU A 499 -9.63 37.95 -3.24
CA GLU A 499 -10.52 39.10 -3.09
C GLU A 499 -10.65 39.56 -1.63
N LYS A 500 -10.16 38.75 -0.67
CA LYS A 500 -10.14 39.05 0.76
C LYS A 500 -8.84 39.77 1.15
N GLY A 501 -8.69 40.08 2.45
CA GLY A 501 -7.46 40.66 2.96
C GLY A 501 -6.28 39.66 2.89
N PRO A 502 -5.03 40.14 2.70
CA PRO A 502 -3.86 39.27 2.59
C PRO A 502 -3.64 38.38 3.81
N GLU A 503 -4.10 38.80 4.99
CA GLU A 503 -4.07 38.02 6.22
C GLU A 503 -4.88 36.71 6.14
N VAL A 504 -5.93 36.66 5.30
CA VAL A 504 -6.75 35.46 5.12
C VAL A 504 -6.01 34.41 4.29
N LEU A 505 -5.40 34.83 3.17
CA LEU A 505 -4.53 33.96 2.38
C LEU A 505 -3.32 33.48 3.19
N ASP A 506 -2.64 34.40 3.88
CA ASP A 506 -1.48 34.06 4.70
C ASP A 506 -1.84 33.07 5.82
N ARG A 507 -3.06 33.17 6.39
CA ARG A 507 -3.56 32.21 7.36
C ARG A 507 -3.84 30.84 6.74
N ALA A 508 -4.49 30.80 5.57
CA ALA A 508 -4.75 29.56 4.85
C ALA A 508 -3.45 28.84 4.47
N LEU A 509 -2.46 29.56 3.93
CA LEU A 509 -1.14 29.04 3.61
C LEU A 509 -0.43 28.48 4.86
N ALA A 510 -0.48 29.21 5.98
CA ALA A 510 0.15 28.77 7.23
C ALA A 510 -0.46 27.47 7.79
N ILE A 511 -1.78 27.28 7.65
CA ILE A 511 -2.45 26.03 8.06
C ILE A 511 -2.09 24.89 7.11
N VAL A 512 -2.13 25.13 5.79
CA VAL A 512 -1.78 24.14 4.77
C VAL A 512 -0.33 23.65 4.96
N ASP A 513 0.60 24.57 5.17
CA ASP A 513 2.00 24.26 5.46
C ASP A 513 2.18 23.58 6.82
N GLY A 514 1.47 24.07 7.86
CA GLY A 514 1.55 23.54 9.21
C GLY A 514 1.13 22.06 9.32
N LEU A 515 0.26 21.56 8.43
CA LEU A 515 -0.07 20.13 8.39
C LEU A 515 1.10 19.22 7.97
N TYR A 516 2.18 19.80 7.44
CA TYR A 516 3.46 19.14 7.15
C TYR A 516 4.53 19.41 8.22
N ASP A 517 4.22 20.18 9.27
CA ASP A 517 5.11 20.33 10.43
C ASP A 517 4.91 19.16 11.41
N TYR A 518 5.96 18.35 11.55
CA TYR A 518 6.06 17.24 12.50
C TYR A 518 7.17 17.44 13.54
N SER A 519 7.74 18.65 13.64
CA SER A 519 8.95 18.93 14.42
C SER A 519 8.79 18.75 15.93
N THR A 520 7.57 18.93 16.45
CA THR A 520 7.26 18.77 17.87
C THR A 520 5.94 18.04 18.09
N ALA A 521 5.70 17.57 19.32
CA ALA A 521 4.44 16.93 19.68
C ALA A 521 3.22 17.81 19.37
N ASP A 522 3.32 19.12 19.56
CA ASP A 522 2.21 20.06 19.38
C ASP A 522 2.28 20.82 18.04
N SER A 523 3.11 20.36 17.11
CA SER A 523 3.06 20.81 15.72
C SER A 523 1.73 20.39 15.07
N LEU A 524 1.23 21.22 14.14
CA LEU A 524 -0.09 21.05 13.52
C LEU A 524 -0.24 19.69 12.84
N GLY A 525 0.80 19.22 12.14
CA GLY A 525 0.82 17.89 11.54
C GLY A 525 0.65 16.78 12.57
N ASN A 526 1.37 16.81 13.69
CA ASN A 526 1.24 15.81 14.76
C ASN A 526 -0.11 15.86 15.48
N ILE A 527 -0.68 17.06 15.68
CA ILE A 527 -2.04 17.21 16.21
C ILE A 527 -3.06 16.61 15.24
N HIS A 528 -2.92 16.87 13.94
CA HIS A 528 -3.80 16.30 12.92
C HIS A 528 -3.63 14.77 12.79
N LEU A 529 -2.47 14.19 13.12
CA LEU A 529 -2.25 12.75 13.11
C LEU A 529 -2.77 12.02 14.34
N TYR A 530 -2.34 12.48 15.52
CA TYR A 530 -2.50 11.76 16.79
C TYR A 530 -3.55 12.38 17.71
N GLY A 531 -4.15 13.51 17.30
CA GLY A 531 -5.04 14.31 18.11
C GLY A 531 -4.30 15.26 19.07
N PRO A 532 -5.05 16.12 19.79
CA PRO A 532 -4.49 16.97 20.84
C PRO A 532 -3.74 16.18 21.93
N SER A 533 -2.93 16.87 22.74
CA SER A 533 -2.12 16.27 23.82
C SER A 533 -2.90 15.35 24.76
N GLU A 534 -4.17 15.66 24.98
CA GLU A 534 -5.06 14.96 25.88
C GLU A 534 -5.39 13.54 25.39
N TRP A 535 -5.29 13.25 24.08
CA TRP A 535 -5.52 11.91 23.53
C TRP A 535 -4.29 11.01 23.56
N ARG A 536 -3.16 11.55 23.99
CA ARG A 536 -1.84 10.92 23.94
C ARG A 536 -1.34 10.58 25.34
N SER A 537 -0.61 9.47 25.47
CA SER A 537 -0.04 9.05 26.76
C SER A 537 1.09 9.95 27.26
N GLY A 538 1.73 10.70 26.34
CA GLY A 538 2.99 11.41 26.58
C GLY A 538 4.22 10.57 26.24
N ASP A 539 4.05 9.27 25.98
CA ASP A 539 5.13 8.40 25.51
C ASP A 539 5.34 8.56 24.00
N VAL A 540 6.57 8.32 23.57
CA VAL A 540 6.98 8.34 22.16
C VAL A 540 7.68 7.03 21.85
N LEU A 541 7.22 6.32 20.83
CA LEU A 541 7.91 5.15 20.29
C LEU A 541 8.66 5.52 19.00
N ASP A 542 9.73 4.78 18.71
CA ASP A 542 10.44 4.86 17.43
C ASP A 542 9.84 3.82 16.47
N TYR A 543 9.48 4.27 15.27
CA TYR A 543 9.09 3.41 14.17
C TYR A 543 9.86 3.82 12.92
N ASN A 544 10.83 2.98 12.51
CA ASN A 544 11.71 3.27 11.37
C ASN A 544 12.44 4.64 11.46
N GLY A 545 12.81 5.06 12.67
CA GLY A 545 13.44 6.37 12.88
C GLY A 545 12.47 7.55 12.92
N GLU A 546 11.16 7.32 12.79
CA GLU A 546 10.12 8.32 13.03
C GLU A 546 9.66 8.29 14.49
N ALA A 547 9.49 9.48 15.08
CA ALA A 547 8.89 9.64 16.39
C ALA A 547 7.36 9.49 16.29
N VAL A 548 6.81 8.50 16.98
CA VAL A 548 5.38 8.20 16.99
C VAL A 548 4.83 8.50 18.37
N TYR A 549 3.92 9.46 18.44
CA TYR A 549 3.27 9.84 19.69
C TYR A 549 2.19 8.83 20.06
N GLU A 550 2.35 8.18 21.21
CA GLU A 550 1.48 7.08 21.60
C GLU A 550 0.09 7.58 22.03
N LEU A 551 -0.96 6.95 21.51
CA LEU A 551 -2.32 7.11 22.00
C LEU A 551 -2.47 6.42 23.37
N HIS A 552 -3.43 6.87 24.19
CA HIS A 552 -3.67 6.24 25.48
C HIS A 552 -3.98 4.74 25.36
N LYS A 553 -3.09 3.91 25.95
CA LYS A 553 -3.16 2.43 25.87
C LYS A 553 -4.46 1.83 26.40
N THR A 554 -5.06 2.43 27.43
CA THR A 554 -6.28 1.89 28.05
C THR A 554 -7.53 2.58 27.51
N GLN A 555 -7.55 3.91 27.52
CA GLN A 555 -8.74 4.70 27.20
C GLN A 555 -9.01 4.81 25.70
N VAL A 556 -7.98 4.72 24.86
CA VAL A 556 -8.12 4.84 23.40
C VAL A 556 -7.92 3.48 22.72
N LEU A 557 -6.74 2.86 22.91
CA LEU A 557 -6.35 1.62 22.22
C LEU A 557 -6.89 0.34 22.87
N GLY A 558 -7.20 0.37 24.16
CA GLY A 558 -7.50 -0.83 24.94
C GLY A 558 -8.79 -1.54 24.49
N PRO A 559 -9.04 -2.78 24.93
CA PRO A 559 -10.24 -3.55 24.54
C PRO A 559 -11.57 -2.85 24.85
N ASN A 560 -11.59 -2.02 25.90
CA ASN A 560 -12.73 -1.18 26.30
C ASN A 560 -12.51 0.32 25.98
N GLY A 561 -11.48 0.64 25.21
CA GLY A 561 -11.15 2.00 24.80
C GLY A 561 -12.09 2.52 23.72
N GLU A 562 -11.98 3.81 23.43
CA GLU A 562 -12.88 4.52 22.51
C GLU A 562 -12.81 3.99 21.07
N ILE A 563 -11.65 3.53 20.58
CA ILE A 563 -11.56 2.93 19.23
C ILE A 563 -12.47 1.69 19.13
N ASN A 564 -12.44 0.83 20.15
CA ASN A 564 -13.26 -0.38 20.17
C ASN A 564 -14.74 -0.06 20.40
N THR A 565 -15.05 0.81 21.36
CA THR A 565 -16.43 1.07 21.81
C THR A 565 -17.20 2.06 20.93
N LEU A 566 -16.53 2.98 20.23
CA LEU A 566 -17.17 3.99 19.38
C LEU A 566 -17.05 3.69 17.89
N ALA A 567 -16.00 2.97 17.48
CA ALA A 567 -15.69 2.72 16.06
C ALA A 567 -15.48 1.24 15.73
N ASN A 568 -15.88 0.31 16.61
CA ASN A 568 -15.76 -1.14 16.40
C ASN A 568 -14.34 -1.59 16.02
N GLY A 569 -13.33 -0.98 16.64
CA GLY A 569 -11.92 -1.31 16.38
C GLY A 569 -11.32 -0.57 15.18
N ASN A 570 -12.12 0.19 14.41
CA ASN A 570 -11.62 0.96 13.27
C ASN A 570 -11.03 2.30 13.75
N HIS A 571 -9.71 2.34 13.93
CA HIS A 571 -9.02 3.52 14.44
C HIS A 571 -9.16 4.75 13.52
N ILE A 572 -9.17 4.57 12.19
CA ILE A 572 -9.34 5.68 11.24
C ILE A 572 -10.72 6.29 11.35
N ASN A 573 -11.76 5.47 11.49
CA ASN A 573 -13.10 5.97 11.74
C ASN A 573 -13.16 6.72 13.07
N TYR A 574 -12.57 6.19 14.15
CA TYR A 574 -12.53 6.91 15.43
C TYR A 574 -11.87 8.29 15.30
N LEU A 575 -10.67 8.35 14.72
CA LEU A 575 -9.90 9.58 14.55
C LEU A 575 -10.64 10.62 13.70
N ARG A 576 -11.27 10.20 12.59
CA ARG A 576 -12.01 11.11 11.71
C ARG A 576 -13.34 11.54 12.31
N TRP A 577 -14.09 10.64 12.95
CA TRP A 577 -15.49 10.91 13.37
C TRP A 577 -15.56 11.71 14.67
N TYR A 578 -14.63 11.45 15.59
CA TYR A 578 -14.70 11.94 16.95
C TYR A 578 -13.61 12.95 17.27
N ILE A 579 -12.47 12.89 16.57
CA ILE A 579 -11.29 13.71 16.90
C ILE A 579 -11.04 14.77 15.82
N GLY A 580 -11.41 14.51 14.56
CA GLY A 580 -11.10 15.38 13.41
C GLY A 580 -9.66 15.21 12.90
N ALA A 581 -9.02 14.09 13.26
CA ALA A 581 -7.66 13.72 12.89
C ALA A 581 -7.65 12.86 11.61
N THR A 582 -6.52 12.83 10.91
CA THR A 582 -6.25 12.01 9.72
C THR A 582 -7.27 12.20 8.59
N MET A 583 -7.85 13.41 8.51
CA MET A 583 -8.78 13.76 7.44
C MET A 583 -8.08 13.62 6.09
N PRO A 584 -8.75 13.12 5.04
CA PRO A 584 -8.11 12.86 3.75
C PRO A 584 -7.87 14.17 2.97
N ILE A 585 -6.93 14.98 3.49
CA ILE A 585 -6.46 16.27 2.99
C ILE A 585 -4.92 16.30 3.08
N GLY A 586 -4.29 17.41 2.68
CA GLY A 586 -2.83 17.57 2.62
C GLY A 586 -2.08 17.30 3.92
N HIS A 587 -1.56 16.09 4.12
CA HIS A 587 -0.65 15.68 5.20
C HIS A 587 -0.12 14.27 4.93
N VAL A 588 0.97 13.88 5.62
CA VAL A 588 1.49 12.50 5.62
C VAL A 588 0.99 11.73 6.83
N ARG A 589 0.17 10.70 6.60
CA ARG A 589 -0.24 9.77 7.66
C ARG A 589 0.88 8.80 7.99
N SER A 590 1.53 9.00 9.13
CA SER A 590 2.53 8.06 9.63
C SER A 590 1.93 6.66 9.83
N LEU A 591 2.65 5.63 9.37
CA LEU A 591 2.30 4.24 9.66
C LEU A 591 2.54 3.86 11.13
N GLY A 592 3.30 4.66 11.87
CA GLY A 592 3.42 4.52 13.31
C GLY A 592 2.05 4.57 14.02
N LEU A 593 1.07 5.24 13.45
CA LEU A 593 -0.31 5.22 13.95
C LEU A 593 -0.97 3.85 13.76
N GLU A 594 -0.81 3.23 12.59
CA GLU A 594 -1.31 1.87 12.35
C GLU A 594 -0.58 0.85 13.23
N TYR A 595 0.74 1.01 13.36
CA TYR A 595 1.62 0.15 14.15
C TYR A 595 1.14 -0.04 15.58
N GLN A 596 0.66 1.03 16.22
CA GLN A 596 0.07 0.99 17.57
C GLN A 596 -1.18 0.11 17.70
N THR A 597 -1.83 -0.24 16.59
CA THR A 597 -3.07 -1.03 16.54
C THR A 597 -2.87 -2.47 16.05
N LEU A 598 -1.65 -2.83 15.65
CA LEU A 598 -1.34 -4.16 15.13
C LEU A 598 -1.35 -5.21 16.24
N THR A 599 -1.76 -6.43 15.89
CA THR A 599 -1.48 -7.62 16.71
C THR A 599 0.01 -7.96 16.65
N LYS A 600 0.45 -8.88 17.51
CA LYS A 600 1.83 -9.39 17.48
C LYS A 600 2.22 -9.88 16.08
N ASP A 601 1.36 -10.64 15.42
CA ASP A 601 1.62 -11.17 14.07
C ASP A 601 1.78 -10.04 13.03
N GLY A 602 1.00 -8.97 13.17
CA GLY A 602 1.13 -7.78 12.33
C GLY A 602 2.45 -7.02 12.56
N ILE A 603 2.89 -6.93 13.82
CA ILE A 603 4.17 -6.31 14.21
C ILE A 603 5.35 -7.14 13.69
N ASP A 604 5.40 -8.44 14.02
CA ASP A 604 6.48 -9.33 13.58
C ASP A 604 6.58 -9.37 12.04
N GLY A 605 5.44 -9.33 11.35
CA GLY A 605 5.34 -9.21 9.90
C GLY A 605 5.97 -7.94 9.35
N ILE A 606 5.58 -6.76 9.85
CA ILE A 606 6.11 -5.50 9.32
C ILE A 606 7.58 -5.29 9.67
N GLU A 607 8.02 -5.71 10.87
CA GLU A 607 9.44 -5.65 11.27
C GLU A 607 10.33 -6.50 10.35
N ARG A 608 9.85 -7.67 9.91
CA ARG A 608 10.54 -8.50 8.90
C ARG A 608 10.72 -7.76 7.58
N ILE A 609 9.66 -7.12 7.07
CA ILE A 609 9.70 -6.33 5.85
C ILE A 609 10.67 -5.15 6.01
N ASN A 610 10.55 -4.40 7.11
CA ASN A 610 11.40 -3.23 7.39
C ASN A 610 12.88 -3.60 7.50
N THR A 611 13.20 -4.74 8.12
CA THR A 611 14.57 -5.25 8.20
C THR A 611 15.17 -5.48 6.81
N ALA A 612 14.41 -6.09 5.89
CA ALA A 612 14.85 -6.33 4.51
C ALA A 612 14.97 -5.04 3.68
N VAL A 613 14.07 -4.08 3.88
CA VAL A 613 14.10 -2.76 3.22
C VAL A 613 15.33 -1.97 3.69
N GLN A 614 15.57 -1.90 4.99
CA GLN A 614 16.71 -1.20 5.60
C GLN A 614 18.05 -1.82 5.18
N ALA A 615 18.11 -3.15 5.08
CA ALA A 615 19.28 -3.87 4.57
C ALA A 615 19.49 -3.70 3.05
N GLY A 616 18.51 -3.14 2.34
CA GLY A 616 18.56 -2.90 0.90
C GLY A 616 18.41 -4.15 0.05
N VAL A 617 17.77 -5.20 0.57
CA VAL A 617 17.54 -6.48 -0.15
C VAL A 617 16.11 -6.65 -0.65
N LEU A 618 15.15 -5.94 -0.05
CA LEU A 618 13.82 -5.67 -0.61
C LEU A 618 13.76 -4.24 -1.14
N LYS A 619 13.75 -4.12 -2.46
CA LYS A 619 13.72 -2.85 -3.18
C LYS A 619 12.28 -2.38 -3.35
N ILE A 620 11.99 -1.12 -3.05
CA ILE A 620 10.65 -0.53 -3.24
C ILE A 620 10.76 0.62 -4.24
N ALA A 621 9.93 0.61 -5.28
CA ALA A 621 9.96 1.67 -6.29
C ALA A 621 9.72 3.06 -5.66
N GLY A 622 10.57 4.03 -5.97
CA GLY A 622 10.54 5.39 -5.42
C GLY A 622 11.15 5.55 -4.03
N HIS A 623 11.50 4.44 -3.35
CA HIS A 623 12.23 4.48 -2.09
C HIS A 623 13.74 4.64 -2.32
N GLN A 624 14.43 5.30 -1.40
CA GLN A 624 15.88 5.54 -1.47
C GLN A 624 16.73 4.27 -1.67
N ASN A 625 16.26 3.13 -1.15
CA ASN A 625 16.97 1.86 -1.29
C ASN A 625 16.92 1.26 -2.70
N ALA A 626 16.10 1.81 -3.61
CA ALA A 626 16.02 1.42 -5.02
C ALA A 626 16.79 2.39 -5.94
N ALA A 627 17.49 3.39 -5.40
CA ALA A 627 18.23 4.36 -6.19
C ALA A 627 19.36 3.75 -7.03
N ASP A 628 19.92 2.62 -6.59
CA ASP A 628 20.93 1.84 -7.34
C ASP A 628 20.36 1.15 -8.59
N LEU A 629 19.03 1.03 -8.70
CA LEU A 629 18.34 0.54 -9.89
C LEU A 629 18.13 1.64 -10.96
N GLY A 630 18.57 2.88 -10.71
CA GLY A 630 18.42 3.99 -11.66
C GLY A 630 16.96 4.27 -11.99
N ASN A 631 16.62 4.35 -13.28
CA ASN A 631 15.25 4.60 -13.73
C ASN A 631 14.28 3.46 -13.38
N PHE A 632 14.74 2.21 -13.39
CA PHE A 632 13.93 1.06 -13.01
C PHE A 632 13.36 1.20 -11.59
N GLY A 633 14.16 1.77 -10.68
CA GLY A 633 13.77 2.00 -9.28
C GLY A 633 12.82 3.17 -9.07
N LYS A 634 12.43 3.92 -10.11
CA LYS A 634 11.53 5.07 -9.97
C LYS A 634 10.07 4.62 -9.84
N LEU A 635 9.32 5.36 -9.03
CA LEU A 635 7.87 5.20 -8.92
C LEU A 635 7.17 6.00 -10.03
N VAL A 636 6.17 5.41 -10.67
CA VAL A 636 5.30 6.15 -11.59
C VAL A 636 4.48 7.18 -10.82
N PRO A 637 4.40 8.45 -11.27
CA PRO A 637 3.55 9.45 -10.66
C PRO A 637 2.09 9.01 -10.58
N THR A 638 1.47 9.17 -9.41
CA THR A 638 0.05 8.83 -9.19
C THR A 638 -0.85 9.62 -10.14
N PHE A 639 -0.53 10.90 -10.38
CA PHE A 639 -1.19 11.74 -11.35
C PHE A 639 -0.22 12.12 -12.47
N LEU A 640 -0.76 12.24 -13.68
CA LEU A 640 -0.03 12.76 -14.83
C LEU A 640 -0.81 13.95 -15.40
N PRO A 641 -0.13 15.02 -15.81
CA PRO A 641 -0.74 16.27 -16.26
C PRO A 641 -1.22 16.17 -17.71
N TYR A 642 -2.31 15.41 -17.93
CA TYR A 642 -2.89 15.22 -19.26
C TYR A 642 -3.54 16.51 -19.77
N ASN A 643 -3.46 16.76 -21.08
CA ASN A 643 -4.32 17.75 -21.75
C ASN A 643 -5.60 17.09 -22.29
N ALA A 644 -6.54 17.92 -22.78
CA ALA A 644 -7.84 17.45 -23.28
C ALA A 644 -7.73 16.37 -24.38
N LEU A 645 -6.81 16.50 -25.33
CA LEU A 645 -6.63 15.52 -26.42
C LEU A 645 -6.15 14.16 -25.92
N GLU A 646 -5.29 14.17 -24.90
CA GLU A 646 -4.75 12.96 -24.30
C GLU A 646 -5.76 12.27 -23.39
N ILE A 647 -6.59 13.05 -22.68
CA ILE A 647 -7.76 12.54 -21.95
C ILE A 647 -8.67 11.80 -22.93
N ASP A 648 -8.97 12.41 -24.09
CA ASP A 648 -9.78 11.79 -25.15
C ASP A 648 -9.12 10.51 -25.70
N ALA A 649 -7.81 10.54 -25.97
CA ALA A 649 -7.07 9.36 -26.44
C ALA A 649 -7.17 8.19 -25.44
N ARG A 650 -7.04 8.48 -24.14
CA ARG A 650 -7.18 7.49 -23.05
C ARG A 650 -8.61 6.99 -22.89
N ALA A 651 -9.60 7.87 -23.02
CA ALA A 651 -11.02 7.51 -22.93
C ALA A 651 -11.46 6.59 -24.09
N ASN A 652 -10.90 6.79 -25.29
CA ASN A 652 -11.21 6.00 -26.48
C ASN A 652 -10.49 4.65 -26.56
N SER A 653 -9.54 4.37 -25.64
CA SER A 653 -8.75 3.13 -25.63
C SER A 653 -9.47 2.03 -24.86
N THR A 654 -10.18 1.13 -25.56
CA THR A 654 -11.07 0.14 -24.94
C THR A 654 -10.37 -1.10 -24.41
N PHE A 655 -9.10 -1.36 -24.81
CA PHE A 655 -8.32 -2.47 -24.24
C PHE A 655 -8.27 -2.45 -22.71
N ARG A 656 -8.31 -1.25 -22.11
CA ARG A 656 -8.31 -1.00 -20.66
C ARG A 656 -9.51 -1.64 -19.96
N ASN A 657 -10.65 -1.72 -20.64
CA ASN A 657 -11.89 -2.31 -20.11
C ASN A 657 -11.74 -3.81 -19.82
N HIS A 658 -10.81 -4.50 -20.48
CA HIS A 658 -10.49 -5.91 -20.21
C HIS A 658 -9.67 -6.12 -18.94
N THR A 659 -9.34 -5.04 -18.22
CA THR A 659 -8.64 -5.06 -16.91
C THR A 659 -9.33 -4.20 -15.85
N ALA A 660 -10.58 -3.80 -16.12
CA ALA A 660 -11.42 -3.07 -15.17
C ALA A 660 -11.94 -4.01 -14.05
N ASP A 661 -12.26 -3.46 -12.87
CA ASP A 661 -12.65 -4.28 -11.70
C ASP A 661 -13.81 -5.25 -11.99
N GLY A 662 -14.75 -4.85 -12.85
CA GLY A 662 -15.90 -5.67 -13.23
C GLY A 662 -15.55 -6.95 -13.99
N VAL A 663 -14.39 -7.03 -14.64
CA VAL A 663 -13.97 -8.20 -15.43
C VAL A 663 -12.86 -9.01 -14.79
N LEU A 664 -12.18 -8.49 -13.75
CA LEU A 664 -11.04 -9.15 -13.12
C LEU A 664 -11.37 -10.53 -12.56
N LEU A 665 -12.58 -10.74 -12.05
CA LEU A 665 -12.99 -12.06 -11.56
C LEU A 665 -13.09 -13.09 -12.70
N ALA A 666 -13.71 -12.73 -13.82
CA ALA A 666 -13.79 -13.60 -14.98
C ALA A 666 -12.40 -13.88 -15.56
N LEU A 667 -11.54 -12.86 -15.60
CA LEU A 667 -10.16 -12.95 -16.05
C LEU A 667 -9.31 -13.84 -15.13
N MET A 668 -9.47 -13.74 -13.80
CA MET A 668 -8.80 -14.60 -12.83
C MET A 668 -9.20 -16.07 -13.05
N ASN A 669 -10.49 -16.35 -13.27
CA ASN A 669 -10.95 -17.73 -13.41
C ASN A 669 -10.58 -18.35 -14.76
N ASN A 670 -10.60 -17.57 -15.84
CA ASN A 670 -10.52 -18.09 -17.21
C ASN A 670 -9.22 -17.74 -17.95
N GLY A 671 -8.46 -16.76 -17.48
CA GLY A 671 -7.32 -16.20 -18.20
C GLY A 671 -7.74 -15.55 -19.51
N PHE A 672 -6.85 -15.50 -20.49
CA PHE A 672 -7.13 -15.00 -21.84
C PHE A 672 -7.64 -16.13 -22.77
N SER A 673 -8.65 -16.87 -22.32
CA SER A 673 -9.16 -18.07 -23.03
C SER A 673 -10.09 -17.78 -24.21
N GLY A 674 -10.75 -16.62 -24.25
CA GLY A 674 -11.82 -16.34 -25.22
C GLY A 674 -13.18 -16.96 -24.90
N THR A 675 -13.41 -17.36 -23.66
CA THR A 675 -14.66 -18.01 -23.19
C THR A 675 -15.18 -17.34 -21.92
N ASN A 676 -16.46 -17.47 -21.56
CA ASN A 676 -16.99 -16.94 -20.28
C ASN A 676 -16.68 -15.44 -20.09
N ASP A 677 -17.04 -14.64 -21.09
CA ASP A 677 -16.96 -13.17 -21.08
C ASP A 677 -15.54 -12.56 -21.02
N VAL A 678 -14.50 -13.37 -21.23
CA VAL A 678 -13.12 -12.89 -21.42
C VAL A 678 -12.67 -13.00 -22.88
N ILE A 679 -11.81 -12.07 -23.29
CA ILE A 679 -11.21 -12.02 -24.63
C ILE A 679 -10.07 -13.04 -24.75
N SER A 680 -9.84 -13.59 -25.95
CA SER A 680 -8.69 -14.48 -26.19
C SER A 680 -7.38 -13.69 -26.29
N ALA A 681 -6.24 -14.33 -25.99
CA ALA A 681 -4.92 -13.68 -26.10
C ALA A 681 -4.68 -13.09 -27.51
N THR A 682 -5.03 -13.85 -28.55
CA THR A 682 -4.91 -13.40 -29.95
C THR A 682 -5.81 -12.20 -30.24
N ALA A 683 -7.07 -12.23 -29.78
CA ALA A 683 -7.99 -11.12 -30.00
C ALA A 683 -7.58 -9.88 -29.22
N TYR A 684 -7.04 -10.03 -28.00
CA TYR A 684 -6.53 -8.94 -27.19
C TYR A 684 -5.34 -8.23 -27.85
N LYS A 685 -4.36 -8.99 -28.35
CA LYS A 685 -3.24 -8.42 -29.12
C LYS A 685 -3.73 -7.72 -30.39
N GLN A 686 -4.71 -8.30 -31.09
CA GLN A 686 -5.30 -7.67 -32.27
C GLN A 686 -6.05 -6.37 -31.94
N LEU A 687 -6.68 -6.29 -30.76
CA LEU A 687 -7.32 -5.08 -30.26
C LEU A 687 -6.30 -3.95 -30.09
N LEU A 688 -5.17 -4.23 -29.44
CA LEU A 688 -4.09 -3.23 -29.24
C LEU A 688 -3.59 -2.65 -30.58
N VAL A 689 -3.46 -3.49 -31.62
CA VAL A 689 -3.10 -3.04 -32.98
C VAL A 689 -4.20 -2.17 -33.59
N THR A 690 -5.46 -2.61 -33.47
CA THR A 690 -6.61 -1.92 -34.06
C THR A 690 -6.85 -0.55 -33.43
N GLU A 691 -6.62 -0.43 -32.12
CA GLU A 691 -6.71 0.81 -31.36
C GLU A 691 -5.49 1.72 -31.49
N GLN A 692 -4.48 1.29 -32.27
CA GLN A 692 -3.23 2.03 -32.44
C GLN A 692 -2.59 2.39 -31.09
N TYR A 693 -2.55 1.43 -30.16
CA TYR A 693 -2.10 1.61 -28.77
C TYR A 693 -0.84 2.48 -28.66
N GLN A 694 0.18 2.20 -29.47
CA GLN A 694 1.46 2.89 -29.44
C GLN A 694 1.33 4.39 -29.76
N THR A 695 0.60 4.74 -30.81
CA THR A 695 0.53 6.11 -31.34
C THR A 695 -0.63 6.92 -30.77
N SER A 696 -1.51 6.29 -29.99
CA SER A 696 -2.67 6.94 -29.35
C SER A 696 -2.49 6.95 -27.83
N TYR A 697 -2.75 5.81 -27.16
CA TYR A 697 -2.70 5.72 -25.70
C TYR A 697 -1.31 5.96 -25.14
N LEU A 698 -0.30 5.21 -25.61
CA LEU A 698 1.04 5.27 -25.01
C LEU A 698 1.70 6.63 -25.29
N ALA A 699 1.55 7.17 -26.51
CA ALA A 699 2.02 8.51 -26.84
C ALA A 699 1.40 9.59 -25.93
N ALA A 700 0.11 9.48 -25.61
CA ALA A 700 -0.56 10.41 -24.69
C ALA A 700 0.00 10.30 -23.25
N VAL A 701 0.24 9.09 -22.77
CA VAL A 701 0.84 8.83 -21.45
C VAL A 701 2.28 9.36 -21.39
N GLN A 702 3.10 9.09 -22.41
CA GLN A 702 4.48 9.56 -22.51
C GLN A 702 4.56 11.08 -22.59
N ALA A 703 3.68 11.74 -23.36
CA ALA A 703 3.63 13.19 -23.43
C ALA A 703 3.26 13.84 -22.09
N ALA A 704 2.30 13.26 -21.36
CA ALA A 704 1.95 13.72 -20.02
C ALA A 704 3.08 13.48 -19.01
N TYR A 705 3.74 12.33 -19.08
CA TYR A 705 4.90 12.04 -18.25
C TYR A 705 6.05 13.02 -18.51
N ALA A 706 6.38 13.29 -19.77
CA ALA A 706 7.41 14.26 -20.13
C ALA A 706 7.10 15.66 -19.55
N ARG A 707 5.85 16.14 -19.66
CA ARG A 707 5.46 17.43 -19.04
C ARG A 707 5.60 17.44 -17.52
N SER A 708 5.37 16.30 -16.86
CA SER A 708 5.52 16.24 -15.39
C SER A 708 6.98 16.39 -14.94
N GLN A 709 7.96 16.17 -15.82
CA GLN A 709 9.38 16.29 -15.48
C GLN A 709 9.90 17.74 -15.47
N GLY A 710 9.07 18.73 -15.86
CA GLY A 710 9.49 20.11 -16.13
C GLY A 710 9.95 20.28 -17.57
#